data_AF-A0A3R7MVW4-F1
#
_entry.id   AF-A0A3R7MVW4-F1
#
_cell.length_a   1.000
_cell.length_b   1.000
_cell.length_c   1.000
_cell.angle_alpha   90.00
_cell.angle_beta   90.00
_cell.angle_gamma   90.00
#
_symmetry.space_group_name_H-M   'P 1'
#
loop_
_entity.id
_entity.type
_entity.pdbx_description
1 polymer ?
#
loop_
_entity_poly.entity_id
_entity_poly.type
_entity_poly.pdbx_seq_one_letter_code
_entity_poly.pdbx_strand_id
1 'polypeptide(L)'
;MKGHTPMIGYSVSALFSHSAGRNGCASQNILALNPRVTSHATFQPSAVTKANKKHWKRNKAKNCSSHCTLEKNFDDIKHTTLSERGALREAARCLKCADAPCQKSCPTQLDIKQFISCISNKNYYGAAKMIFSDNPLGLTCGMVCPTSDLCVGGCNLYATEEGPINIGGLQQFATDIFRQMNISQIRPPHIPKDLPESYDARIALIGCGPASVSCATFLGRLGYNNIDVFEKNQYVGGLSSSEIPQYRLPYEVVKFEVDLMKDLGVKVHHGRKLSMSDITVKGLQKEGYEAIFVGIGLPSPKKIGIFADLNIDMGFYTSKDFLPLVTAASKPGMCACKAQLPSVKGVVLVLGAGDTAFDCATSALRCGAKRVFVVFRKGFTNIRAVPEEMELAREEMCEFLPFLSPRKVIVKNGRVSAMEFARTEQTEDGSWIEDEDQIVRLRCDYIISAFGSGLTDDDIKSALAPVKLNRWGQPDVDNLTMSSSEPGVFCGGDIAGIAETTVESVNDGKTAAWNIHKYLQSLHGILIPDKPQLPKFYTKIDEVDLSVTICGLKFPNPFGLASAPPTTASAMMRRAYEAGWGFCVSKTFALDKDMVTNVSPRIVRGTTSGHIYGPGQGSFLNIELISEKTCAYWLESITELKRDFPDKILIASIMCSYNAEDWTELAKKAEEAGSDALELNLSCPHGMGERGMGLACGQDPELVRNICRWVRAATTIPFFAKLTPNVTNIVSIAKAAYEGGADGVTATNTVSGLMGLRPDGSAWPSIGKEKKTTYGGVSGNAIRPIALRAVTAVARALPGFPILATGGIDSADAGLQFLLGGSSALQVCSSVQNQDFTVIEDYILGLKALLYMRSVESLKDWMGQSPPTPKHQLGKPVPAITASTGKVLPNFGPYRDEKEKKIAEHKVEADILEPKPQPRVTDDPKYGVPSIQELIGLALPMVGTYGELDNKQQKVALIDEDMCINCGKCYMTCNDSGYQAITFNERTHLPHVSDDCTGCTLCVSVCPIIDCIRMVEREGPYIPKRGVPLDTGVVPRIPAVAPNELSYSS
;
A
#
# COMPACT_ATOMS: atom_id res chain seq x y z
N MET A 1 8.92 40.42 -72.71
CA MET A 1 9.89 40.32 -73.81
C MET A 1 10.67 39.03 -73.66
N LYS A 2 10.94 38.38 -74.78
CA LYS A 2 11.39 36.98 -74.93
C LYS A 2 12.82 36.76 -74.44
N GLY A 3 13.09 35.53 -74.00
CA GLY A 3 14.43 34.96 -73.83
C GLY A 3 14.35 33.48 -73.48
N HIS A 4 14.23 32.63 -74.49
CA HIS A 4 14.31 31.16 -74.42
C HIS A 4 15.72 30.68 -74.06
N THR A 5 15.84 29.65 -73.22
CA THR A 5 16.83 28.55 -73.40
C THR A 5 16.36 27.29 -72.64
N PRO A 6 16.59 26.07 -73.14
CA PRO A 6 15.68 24.93 -72.98
C PRO A 6 16.11 23.92 -71.90
N MET A 7 15.14 23.08 -71.53
CA MET A 7 15.30 21.84 -70.78
C MET A 7 16.37 20.92 -71.38
N ILE A 8 17.27 20.41 -70.53
CA ILE A 8 17.90 19.10 -70.72
C ILE A 8 17.44 18.24 -69.55
N GLY A 9 16.51 17.33 -69.84
CA GLY A 9 16.14 16.26 -68.93
C GLY A 9 17.28 15.25 -68.85
N TYR A 10 17.89 15.14 -67.68
CA TYR A 10 18.54 13.91 -67.28
C TYR A 10 17.58 13.15 -66.37
N SER A 11 17.02 12.08 -66.92
CA SER A 11 16.49 10.96 -66.14
C SER A 11 17.60 10.48 -65.20
N VAL A 12 17.52 10.85 -63.93
CA VAL A 12 18.20 10.13 -62.85
C VAL A 12 17.19 9.15 -62.24
N SER A 13 16.78 8.20 -63.07
CA SER A 13 16.35 6.90 -62.59
C SER A 13 17.61 6.02 -62.54
N ALA A 14 17.80 5.32 -61.43
CA ALA A 14 18.97 4.53 -61.03
C ALA A 14 20.09 5.29 -60.27
N LEU A 15 20.52 4.67 -59.16
CA LEU A 15 21.58 5.07 -58.21
C LEU A 15 21.16 5.90 -56.99
N PHE A 16 20.13 5.45 -56.25
CA PHE A 16 20.25 5.48 -54.79
C PHE A 16 20.73 4.11 -54.33
N SER A 17 22.04 3.96 -54.22
CA SER A 17 22.61 2.98 -53.31
C SER A 17 21.93 3.17 -51.96
N HIS A 18 21.29 2.12 -51.44
CA HIS A 18 20.72 2.15 -50.09
C HIS A 18 21.90 2.39 -49.13
N SER A 19 22.08 3.64 -48.72
CA SER A 19 23.11 3.99 -47.75
C SER A 19 22.71 3.40 -46.42
N ALA A 20 23.49 2.43 -45.93
CA ALA A 20 23.23 1.79 -44.64
C ALA A 20 23.19 2.78 -43.46
N GLY A 21 23.76 3.98 -43.62
CA GLY A 21 23.72 5.05 -42.61
C GLY A 21 22.53 6.01 -42.73
N ARG A 22 21.56 5.78 -43.62
CA ARG A 22 20.36 6.61 -43.77
C ARG A 22 19.09 5.82 -43.48
N ASN A 23 18.18 6.44 -42.74
CA ASN A 23 16.83 5.90 -42.57
C ASN A 23 16.11 5.85 -43.92
N GLY A 24 15.52 4.69 -44.24
CA GLY A 24 14.62 4.55 -45.38
C GLY A 24 13.36 5.41 -45.21
N CYS A 25 12.61 5.65 -46.29
CA CYS A 25 11.44 6.54 -46.29
C CYS A 25 10.39 6.17 -45.22
N ALA A 26 10.09 4.87 -45.04
CA ALA A 26 9.19 4.40 -44.00
C ALA A 26 9.70 4.69 -42.57
N SER A 27 11.01 4.50 -42.33
CA SER A 27 11.67 4.84 -41.06
C SER A 27 11.81 6.35 -40.83
N GLN A 28 11.73 7.19 -41.86
CA GLN A 28 11.68 8.64 -41.67
C GLN A 28 10.29 9.09 -41.22
N ASN A 29 9.22 8.48 -41.75
CA ASN A 29 7.85 8.78 -41.35
C ASN A 29 7.55 8.36 -39.90
N ILE A 30 8.07 7.22 -39.44
CA ILE A 30 7.87 6.79 -38.04
C ILE A 30 8.54 7.74 -37.04
N LEU A 31 9.63 8.43 -37.43
CA LEU A 31 10.39 9.36 -36.59
C LEU A 31 9.85 10.80 -36.61
N ALA A 32 8.67 11.04 -37.19
CA ALA A 32 8.12 12.38 -37.37
C ALA A 32 7.99 13.17 -36.05
N LEU A 33 7.58 12.51 -34.96
CA LEU A 33 7.39 13.13 -33.64
C LEU A 33 8.57 12.91 -32.69
N ASN A 34 9.66 12.29 -33.15
CA ASN A 34 10.82 12.04 -32.31
C ASN A 34 11.45 13.38 -31.87
N PRO A 35 11.81 13.56 -30.59
CA PRO A 35 12.40 14.80 -30.13
C PRO A 35 13.66 15.18 -30.93
N ARG A 36 13.73 16.44 -31.35
CA ARG A 36 14.88 17.01 -32.06
C ARG A 36 15.19 18.39 -31.51
N VAL A 37 16.47 18.74 -31.42
CA VAL A 37 16.90 20.09 -31.03
C VAL A 37 16.54 21.05 -32.17
N THR A 38 15.78 22.10 -31.84
CA THR A 38 15.41 23.14 -32.81
C THR A 38 16.52 24.20 -32.87
N SER A 39 16.92 24.58 -34.09
CA SER A 39 17.94 25.63 -34.31
C SER A 39 17.42 27.05 -34.19
N HIS A 40 16.09 27.23 -34.14
CA HIS A 40 15.42 28.53 -34.10
C HIS A 40 14.30 28.50 -33.06
N ALA A 41 13.88 29.68 -32.61
CA ALA A 41 12.68 29.83 -31.81
C ALA A 41 11.44 29.35 -32.58
N THR A 42 10.49 28.72 -31.87
CA THR A 42 9.21 28.31 -32.47
C THR A 42 8.30 29.53 -32.67
N PHE A 43 7.76 29.70 -33.88
CA PHE A 43 6.77 30.73 -34.19
C PHE A 43 5.36 30.14 -34.20
N GLN A 44 4.51 30.54 -33.25
CA GLN A 44 3.12 30.11 -33.18
C GLN A 44 2.22 31.27 -32.72
N PRO A 45 1.27 31.76 -33.55
CA PRO A 45 0.36 32.82 -33.12
C PRO A 45 -0.53 32.40 -31.94
N SER A 46 -0.77 33.31 -31.00
CA SER A 46 -1.60 33.06 -29.80
C SER A 46 -3.00 32.52 -30.13
N ALA A 47 -3.59 32.93 -31.25
CA ALA A 47 -4.89 32.43 -31.71
C ALA A 47 -4.86 30.92 -31.98
N VAL A 48 -3.79 30.42 -32.63
CA VAL A 48 -3.63 29.00 -32.91
C VAL A 48 -3.34 28.22 -31.62
N THR A 49 -2.52 28.77 -30.72
CA THR A 49 -2.27 28.15 -29.40
C THR A 49 -3.55 28.02 -28.57
N LYS A 50 -4.42 29.04 -28.58
CA LYS A 50 -5.73 28.99 -27.91
C LYS A 50 -6.64 27.90 -28.50
N ALA A 51 -6.64 27.71 -29.81
CA ALA A 51 -7.37 26.64 -30.48
C ALA A 51 -6.80 25.25 -30.10
N ASN A 52 -5.48 25.08 -30.22
CA ASN A 52 -4.78 23.82 -29.94
C ASN A 52 -4.91 23.40 -28.46
N LYS A 53 -4.96 24.35 -27.52
CA LYS A 53 -5.12 24.06 -26.09
C LYS A 53 -6.36 23.22 -25.77
N LYS A 54 -7.43 23.34 -26.55
CA LYS A 54 -8.66 22.54 -26.36
C LYS A 54 -8.43 21.07 -26.68
N HIS A 55 -7.63 20.77 -27.70
CA HIS A 55 -7.33 19.40 -28.13
C HIS A 55 -6.57 18.60 -27.06
N TRP A 56 -5.70 19.24 -26.27
CA TRP A 56 -4.82 18.58 -25.30
C TRP A 56 -5.30 18.65 -23.84
N LYS A 57 -6.52 19.15 -23.61
CA LYS A 57 -7.03 19.50 -22.28
C LYS A 57 -7.24 18.25 -21.42
N ARG A 58 -6.57 18.15 -20.26
CA ARG A 58 -6.67 17.00 -19.31
C ARG A 58 -7.60 17.27 -18.13
N ASN A 59 -7.46 18.43 -17.50
CA ASN A 59 -8.30 18.86 -16.37
C ASN A 59 -9.56 19.57 -16.85
N LYS A 60 -10.57 19.70 -15.98
CA LYS A 60 -11.82 20.41 -16.27
C LYS A 60 -11.55 21.83 -16.80
N ALA A 61 -12.38 22.26 -17.75
CA ALA A 61 -12.28 23.60 -18.32
C ALA A 61 -12.96 24.62 -17.40
N LYS A 62 -12.26 25.74 -17.10
CA LYS A 62 -12.78 26.80 -16.23
C LYS A 62 -14.09 27.44 -16.74
N ASN A 63 -14.33 27.39 -18.05
CA ASN A 63 -15.49 28.01 -18.70
C ASN A 63 -16.58 26.99 -19.06
N CYS A 64 -16.49 25.76 -18.55
CA CYS A 64 -17.51 24.75 -18.76
C CYS A 64 -18.70 25.07 -17.85
N SER A 65 -19.86 25.37 -18.44
CA SER A 65 -21.10 25.66 -17.70
C SER A 65 -22.10 24.51 -17.71
N SER A 66 -21.78 23.38 -18.36
CA SER A 66 -22.65 22.22 -18.47
C SER A 66 -21.82 20.93 -18.51
N HIS A 67 -22.14 19.97 -17.64
CA HIS A 67 -21.52 18.64 -17.63
C HIS A 67 -22.38 17.62 -18.42
N CYS A 68 -21.79 16.52 -18.87
CA CYS A 68 -22.57 15.33 -19.23
C CYS A 68 -23.38 14.86 -18.02
N THR A 69 -24.57 14.31 -18.26
CA THR A 69 -25.45 13.82 -17.18
C THR A 69 -24.72 12.78 -16.32
N LEU A 70 -24.91 12.86 -15.00
CA LEU A 70 -24.44 11.88 -14.02
C LEU A 70 -25.55 10.92 -13.58
N GLU A 71 -26.70 10.96 -14.25
CA GLU A 71 -27.83 10.09 -13.96
C GLU A 71 -27.40 8.62 -13.96
N LYS A 72 -27.72 7.90 -12.88
CA LYS A 72 -27.32 6.51 -12.61
C LYS A 72 -25.81 6.23 -12.56
N ASN A 73 -24.94 7.24 -12.54
CA ASN A 73 -23.50 7.02 -12.45
C ASN A 73 -23.01 6.94 -10.99
N PHE A 74 -22.73 5.72 -10.54
CA PHE A 74 -22.19 5.42 -9.21
C PHE A 74 -20.73 4.95 -9.23
N ASP A 75 -19.98 5.28 -10.29
CA ASP A 75 -18.54 5.00 -10.36
C ASP A 75 -17.78 5.76 -9.26
N ASP A 76 -16.66 5.20 -8.79
CA ASP A 76 -15.86 5.80 -7.72
C ASP A 76 -15.36 7.22 -8.10
N ILE A 77 -15.78 8.22 -7.33
CA ILE A 77 -15.38 9.62 -7.55
C ILE A 77 -14.25 10.10 -6.63
N LYS A 78 -13.84 9.30 -5.64
CA LYS A 78 -12.81 9.70 -4.67
C LYS A 78 -11.51 10.10 -5.37
N HIS A 79 -10.93 11.22 -4.95
CA HIS A 79 -9.63 11.66 -5.46
C HIS A 79 -8.45 10.88 -4.83
N THR A 80 -8.71 10.19 -3.72
CA THR A 80 -7.71 9.47 -2.92
C THR A 80 -7.49 8.02 -3.35
N THR A 81 -8.35 7.42 -4.18
CA THR A 81 -8.18 6.03 -4.67
C THR A 81 -6.84 5.85 -5.41
N LEU A 82 -6.11 4.77 -5.09
CA LEU A 82 -4.79 4.48 -5.66
C LEU A 82 -4.75 3.14 -6.39
N SER A 83 -4.03 3.10 -7.51
CA SER A 83 -3.51 1.84 -8.10
C SER A 83 -2.31 1.35 -7.29
N GLU A 84 -1.87 0.11 -7.47
CA GLU A 84 -0.60 -0.38 -6.92
C GLU A 84 0.57 0.56 -7.28
N ARG A 85 0.67 0.99 -8.54
CA ARG A 85 1.67 1.99 -8.99
C ARG A 85 1.62 3.28 -8.18
N GLY A 86 0.41 3.78 -7.91
CA GLY A 86 0.18 4.99 -7.12
C GLY A 86 0.54 4.79 -5.65
N ALA A 87 0.07 3.69 -5.07
CA ALA A 87 0.29 3.32 -3.67
C ALA A 87 1.77 3.10 -3.36
N LEU A 88 2.51 2.37 -4.20
CA LEU A 88 3.95 2.17 -4.03
C LEU A 88 4.72 3.50 -4.07
N ARG A 89 4.38 4.40 -5.00
CA ARG A 89 5.03 5.70 -5.10
C ARG A 89 4.77 6.57 -3.87
N GLU A 90 3.52 6.63 -3.42
CA GLU A 90 3.13 7.44 -2.28
C GLU A 90 3.66 6.87 -0.95
N ALA A 91 3.67 5.54 -0.80
CA ALA A 91 4.26 4.87 0.35
C ALA A 91 5.79 5.03 0.42
N ALA A 92 6.47 5.04 -0.73
CA ALA A 92 7.89 5.35 -0.81
C ALA A 92 8.20 6.81 -0.44
N ARG A 93 7.28 7.75 -0.74
CA ARG A 93 7.40 9.17 -0.37
C ARG A 93 7.25 9.42 1.12
N CYS A 94 6.42 8.63 1.82
CA CYS A 94 6.23 8.74 3.26
C CYS A 94 7.55 8.61 4.03
N LEU A 95 7.81 9.57 4.92
CA LEU A 95 9.02 9.65 5.75
C LEU A 95 9.10 8.59 6.86
N LYS A 96 7.99 7.89 7.15
CA LYS A 96 7.92 6.83 8.19
C LYS A 96 8.42 7.33 9.55
N CYS A 97 7.89 8.49 9.94
CA CYS A 97 8.30 9.28 11.10
C CYS A 97 8.26 8.48 12.41
N ALA A 98 9.26 8.66 13.28
CA ALA A 98 9.15 8.26 14.68
C ALA A 98 8.07 9.10 15.39
N ASP A 99 7.40 8.50 16.38
CA ASP A 99 6.34 9.14 17.17
C ASP A 99 5.33 9.93 16.31
N ALA A 100 4.85 9.29 15.25
CA ALA A 100 4.27 9.96 14.11
C ALA A 100 3.05 10.83 14.51
N PRO A 101 3.02 12.14 14.19
CA PRO A 101 1.89 13.00 14.53
C PRO A 101 0.60 12.58 13.82
N CYS A 102 0.69 12.00 12.62
CA CYS A 102 -0.46 11.45 11.92
C CYS A 102 -1.15 10.30 12.68
N GLN A 103 -0.40 9.50 13.45
CA GLN A 103 -0.97 8.45 14.31
C GLN A 103 -1.67 9.08 15.51
N LYS A 104 -1.06 10.09 16.14
CA LYS A 104 -1.65 10.81 17.27
C LYS A 104 -2.97 11.49 16.90
N SER A 105 -3.07 12.01 15.67
CA SER A 105 -4.27 12.61 15.11
C SER A 105 -5.28 11.59 14.54
N CYS A 106 -4.99 10.29 14.61
CA CYS A 106 -5.93 9.24 14.21
C CYS A 106 -6.74 8.79 15.43
N PRO A 107 -8.09 8.86 15.44
CA PRO A 107 -8.89 8.46 16.60
C PRO A 107 -8.67 7.01 17.05
N THR A 108 -8.42 6.08 16.12
CA THR A 108 -8.13 4.67 16.43
C THR A 108 -6.64 4.38 16.71
N GLN A 109 -5.77 5.40 16.64
CA GLN A 109 -4.32 5.32 16.86
C GLN A 109 -3.59 4.33 15.94
N LEU A 110 -4.06 4.20 14.68
CA LEU A 110 -3.41 3.35 13.67
C LEU A 110 -1.90 3.62 13.58
N ASP A 111 -1.09 2.57 13.59
CA ASP A 111 0.36 2.69 13.31
C ASP A 111 0.60 2.96 11.80
N ILE A 112 0.45 4.24 11.44
CA ILE A 112 0.60 4.74 10.06
C ILE A 112 2.01 4.56 9.54
N LYS A 113 3.03 4.69 10.40
CA LYS A 113 4.42 4.43 10.03
C LYS A 113 4.55 2.99 9.55
N GLN A 114 4.09 2.03 10.35
CA GLN A 114 4.33 0.62 10.07
C GLN A 114 3.52 0.13 8.88
N PHE A 115 2.22 0.45 8.77
CA PHE A 115 1.43 -0.05 7.63
C PHE A 115 1.90 0.56 6.30
N ILE A 116 2.29 1.84 6.27
CA ILE A 116 2.82 2.45 5.04
C ILE A 116 4.19 1.86 4.69
N SER A 117 5.01 1.52 5.70
CA SER A 117 6.27 0.80 5.47
C SER A 117 6.03 -0.54 4.78
N CYS A 118 5.05 -1.32 5.26
CA CYS A 118 4.64 -2.58 4.65
C CYS A 118 4.20 -2.40 3.19
N ILE A 119 3.38 -1.37 2.88
CA ILE A 119 2.99 -1.06 1.49
C ILE A 119 4.20 -0.79 0.62
N SER A 120 5.15 0.04 1.09
CA SER A 120 6.36 0.36 0.30
C SER A 120 7.24 -0.87 0.00
N ASN A 121 7.13 -1.91 0.83
CA ASN A 121 7.84 -3.18 0.72
C ASN A 121 7.02 -4.28 0.04
N LYS A 122 5.89 -3.93 -0.61
CA LYS A 122 4.93 -4.87 -1.25
C LYS A 122 4.33 -5.91 -0.29
N ASN A 123 4.31 -5.63 1.01
CA ASN A 123 3.63 -6.45 2.00
C ASN A 123 2.24 -5.87 2.31
N TYR A 124 1.28 -6.15 1.43
CA TYR A 124 -0.08 -5.63 1.56
C TYR A 124 -0.86 -6.32 2.68
N TYR A 125 -0.59 -7.61 2.94
CA TYR A 125 -1.11 -8.34 4.09
C TYR A 125 -0.66 -7.71 5.41
N GLY A 126 0.64 -7.48 5.61
CA GLY A 126 1.15 -6.86 6.84
C GLY A 126 0.59 -5.47 7.07
N ALA A 127 0.42 -4.68 6.00
CA ALA A 127 -0.24 -3.38 6.06
C ALA A 127 -1.70 -3.52 6.52
N ALA A 128 -2.48 -4.39 5.87
CA ALA A 128 -3.87 -4.63 6.22
C ALA A 128 -4.02 -5.17 7.66
N LYS A 129 -3.15 -6.09 8.08
CA LYS A 129 -3.13 -6.61 9.46
C LYS A 129 -2.92 -5.50 10.47
N MET A 130 -1.98 -4.59 10.23
CA MET A 130 -1.72 -3.47 11.13
C MET A 130 -2.93 -2.52 11.20
N ILE A 131 -3.55 -2.23 10.05
CA ILE A 131 -4.77 -1.40 9.98
C ILE A 131 -5.93 -2.06 10.75
N PHE A 132 -6.25 -3.32 10.44
CA PHE A 132 -7.37 -4.04 11.07
C PHE A 132 -7.13 -4.37 12.54
N SER A 133 -5.88 -4.38 13.01
CA SER A 133 -5.56 -4.56 14.42
C SER A 133 -6.16 -3.46 15.28
N ASP A 134 -6.04 -2.21 14.83
CA ASP A 134 -6.52 -1.06 15.58
C ASP A 134 -7.89 -0.53 15.11
N ASN A 135 -8.27 -0.81 13.86
CA ASN A 135 -9.53 -0.37 13.27
C ASN A 135 -10.21 -1.52 12.48
N PRO A 136 -11.21 -2.21 13.08
CA PRO A 136 -11.98 -3.26 12.41
C PRO A 136 -12.70 -2.84 11.12
N LEU A 137 -12.90 -1.54 10.89
CA LEU A 137 -13.48 -0.97 9.68
C LEU A 137 -12.42 -0.21 8.86
N GLY A 138 -11.24 -0.83 8.74
CA GLY A 138 -10.07 -0.26 8.08
C GLY A 138 -10.30 0.16 6.63
N LEU A 139 -11.02 -0.64 5.84
CA LEU A 139 -11.29 -0.34 4.43
C LEU A 139 -12.34 0.77 4.30
N THR A 140 -13.42 0.71 5.07
CA THR A 140 -14.42 1.80 5.12
C THR A 140 -13.74 3.11 5.49
N CYS A 141 -12.97 3.14 6.57
CA CYS A 141 -12.28 4.34 7.05
C CYS A 141 -11.26 4.87 6.03
N GLY A 142 -10.54 4.00 5.32
CA GLY A 142 -9.63 4.42 4.25
C GLY A 142 -10.33 5.17 3.12
N MET A 143 -11.60 4.86 2.86
CA MET A 143 -12.40 5.51 1.82
C MET A 143 -13.09 6.80 2.27
N VAL A 144 -13.54 6.89 3.53
CA VAL A 144 -14.46 7.97 3.96
C VAL A 144 -13.94 8.88 5.06
N CYS A 145 -12.76 8.60 5.66
CA CYS A 145 -12.24 9.47 6.71
C CYS A 145 -12.01 10.90 6.18
N PRO A 146 -12.43 11.93 6.92
CA PRO A 146 -12.12 13.33 6.62
C PRO A 146 -10.66 13.63 6.98
N THR A 147 -9.71 13.04 6.24
CA THR A 147 -8.32 12.92 6.71
C THR A 147 -7.62 14.26 6.95
N SER A 148 -8.02 15.33 6.25
CA SER A 148 -7.48 16.68 6.38
C SER A 148 -7.67 17.27 7.78
N ASP A 149 -8.74 16.87 8.47
CA ASP A 149 -9.03 17.24 9.87
C ASP A 149 -8.50 16.19 10.87
N LEU A 150 -7.96 15.07 10.38
CA LEU A 150 -7.46 13.96 11.17
C LEU A 150 -5.97 13.71 10.90
N CYS A 151 -5.61 12.49 10.47
CA CYS A 151 -4.24 12.02 10.31
C CYS A 151 -3.41 12.82 9.29
N VAL A 152 -4.02 13.32 8.22
CA VAL A 152 -3.33 14.10 7.17
C VAL A 152 -3.07 15.53 7.63
N GLY A 153 -3.97 16.11 8.44
CA GLY A 153 -3.79 17.43 9.05
C GLY A 153 -2.55 17.51 9.95
N GLY A 154 -2.18 16.40 10.60
CA GLY A 154 -0.97 16.28 11.42
C GLY A 154 0.29 15.82 10.67
N CYS A 155 0.25 15.60 9.35
CA CYS A 155 1.38 14.99 8.64
C CYS A 155 2.58 15.94 8.49
N ASN A 156 3.79 15.51 8.89
CA ASN A 156 5.02 16.31 8.76
C ASN A 156 5.32 16.78 7.32
N LEU A 157 4.93 16.00 6.30
CA LEU A 157 5.15 16.38 4.90
C LEU A 157 4.25 17.53 4.44
N TYR A 158 3.28 17.97 5.25
CA TYR A 158 2.61 19.25 5.03
C TYR A 158 3.60 20.43 4.99
N ALA A 159 4.75 20.30 5.63
CA ALA A 159 5.83 21.29 5.61
C ALA A 159 6.70 21.28 4.33
N THR A 160 6.27 20.58 3.28
CA THR A 160 6.98 20.48 1.98
C THR A 160 6.06 20.87 0.83
N GLU A 161 6.63 21.30 -0.29
CA GLU A 161 5.89 21.77 -1.47
C GLU A 161 5.01 20.69 -2.11
N GLU A 162 5.41 19.42 -2.02
CA GLU A 162 4.60 18.28 -2.47
C GLU A 162 3.41 17.95 -1.55
N GLY A 163 3.39 18.49 -0.33
CA GLY A 163 2.29 18.36 0.62
C GLY A 163 2.22 17.02 1.37
N PRO A 164 1.19 16.83 2.22
CA PRO A 164 1.07 15.69 3.10
C PRO A 164 0.78 14.38 2.34
N ILE A 165 0.91 13.23 3.02
CA ILE A 165 0.68 11.91 2.42
C ILE A 165 -0.82 11.64 2.25
N ASN A 166 -1.21 10.98 1.14
CA ASN A 166 -2.54 10.40 0.98
C ASN A 166 -2.70 9.12 1.84
N ILE A 167 -2.87 9.31 3.15
CA ILE A 167 -2.96 8.21 4.13
C ILE A 167 -4.21 7.35 3.89
N GLY A 168 -5.36 7.98 3.66
CA GLY A 168 -6.63 7.27 3.41
C GLY A 168 -6.56 6.37 2.18
N GLY A 169 -6.02 6.86 1.06
CA GLY A 169 -5.84 6.07 -0.16
C GLY A 169 -4.88 4.89 -0.01
N LEU A 170 -3.82 5.04 0.79
CA LEU A 170 -2.89 3.95 1.10
C LEU A 170 -3.56 2.88 1.97
N GLN A 171 -4.33 3.30 2.99
CA GLN A 171 -5.12 2.43 3.84
C GLN A 171 -6.17 1.65 3.03
N GLN A 172 -6.91 2.36 2.16
CA GLN A 172 -7.88 1.77 1.22
C GLN A 172 -7.20 0.72 0.33
N PHE A 173 -6.07 1.06 -0.29
CA PHE A 173 -5.36 0.14 -1.18
C PHE A 173 -4.98 -1.17 -0.46
N ALA A 174 -4.28 -1.11 0.67
CA ALA A 174 -3.82 -2.32 1.36
C ALA A 174 -4.97 -3.23 1.83
N THR A 175 -6.03 -2.62 2.39
CA THR A 175 -7.18 -3.36 2.90
C THR A 175 -8.08 -3.91 1.79
N ASP A 176 -8.15 -3.25 0.63
CA ASP A 176 -8.85 -3.79 -0.54
C ASP A 176 -8.09 -4.96 -1.17
N ILE A 177 -6.75 -4.91 -1.21
CA ILE A 177 -5.93 -6.06 -1.62
C ILE A 177 -6.17 -7.25 -0.67
N PHE A 178 -6.20 -7.02 0.64
CA PHE A 178 -6.51 -8.08 1.61
C PHE A 178 -7.92 -8.65 1.42
N ARG A 179 -8.92 -7.80 1.13
CA ARG A 179 -10.26 -8.26 0.76
C ARG A 179 -10.23 -9.20 -0.45
N GLN A 180 -9.45 -8.87 -1.47
CA GLN A 180 -9.28 -9.70 -2.68
C GLN A 180 -8.52 -11.01 -2.42
N MET A 181 -7.73 -11.10 -1.34
CA MET A 181 -7.11 -12.36 -0.90
C MET A 181 -8.13 -13.36 -0.33
N ASN A 182 -9.34 -12.91 0.05
CA ASN A 182 -10.42 -13.75 0.60
C ASN A 182 -10.05 -14.60 1.84
N ILE A 183 -9.20 -14.06 2.72
CA ILE A 183 -8.73 -14.77 3.93
C ILE A 183 -9.57 -14.39 5.14
N SER A 184 -9.99 -15.37 5.94
CA SER A 184 -10.78 -15.17 7.17
C SER A 184 -9.98 -14.55 8.31
N GLN A 185 -10.67 -13.78 9.16
CA GLN A 185 -10.15 -13.47 10.49
C GLN A 185 -10.21 -14.73 11.36
N ILE A 186 -9.23 -14.91 12.24
CA ILE A 186 -9.27 -15.97 13.27
C ILE A 186 -9.14 -15.35 14.66
N ARG A 187 -9.57 -16.10 15.69
CA ARG A 187 -9.27 -15.73 17.08
C ARG A 187 -7.74 -15.68 17.27
N PRO A 188 -7.20 -14.72 18.04
CA PRO A 188 -5.76 -14.66 18.28
C PRO A 188 -5.21 -16.01 18.77
N PRO A 189 -4.15 -16.57 18.14
CA PRO A 189 -3.67 -17.93 18.44
C PRO A 189 -3.18 -18.16 19.87
N HIS A 190 -2.87 -17.08 20.60
CA HIS A 190 -2.39 -17.14 21.98
C HIS A 190 -3.52 -17.17 23.03
N ILE A 191 -4.78 -16.97 22.61
CA ILE A 191 -5.92 -17.09 23.51
C ILE A 191 -6.18 -18.58 23.76
N PRO A 192 -6.18 -19.05 25.03
CA PRO A 192 -6.47 -20.46 25.35
C PRO A 192 -7.85 -20.89 24.84
N LYS A 193 -7.98 -22.17 24.52
CA LYS A 193 -9.29 -22.75 24.17
C LYS A 193 -10.22 -22.82 25.38
N ASP A 194 -9.66 -23.14 26.54
CA ASP A 194 -10.38 -23.25 27.81
C ASP A 194 -10.28 -21.90 28.54
N LEU A 195 -11.28 -21.05 28.35
CA LEU A 195 -11.40 -19.77 29.05
C LEU A 195 -12.31 -19.90 30.28
N PRO A 196 -12.17 -19.03 31.30
CA PRO A 196 -13.09 -18.97 32.43
C PRO A 196 -14.55 -18.76 31.99
N GLU A 197 -15.50 -19.19 32.82
CA GLU A 197 -16.96 -19.03 32.57
C GLU A 197 -17.37 -17.57 32.30
N SER A 198 -16.60 -16.60 32.81
CA SER A 198 -16.80 -15.18 32.51
C SER A 198 -16.79 -14.83 31.02
N TYR A 199 -16.14 -15.65 30.18
CA TYR A 199 -16.10 -15.48 28.72
C TYR A 199 -17.33 -16.06 28.00
N ASP A 200 -18.17 -16.81 28.70
CA ASP A 200 -19.45 -17.30 28.20
C ASP A 200 -20.62 -16.35 28.54
N ALA A 201 -20.33 -15.24 29.23
CA ALA A 201 -21.27 -14.16 29.50
C ALA A 201 -22.01 -13.73 28.22
N ARG A 202 -23.33 -13.54 28.32
CA ARG A 202 -24.16 -13.12 27.18
C ARG A 202 -24.05 -11.62 26.98
N ILE A 203 -23.65 -11.20 25.79
CA ILE A 203 -23.44 -9.80 25.43
C ILE A 203 -24.38 -9.42 24.28
N ALA A 204 -25.18 -8.38 24.49
CA ALA A 204 -26.06 -7.82 23.46
C ALA A 204 -25.50 -6.50 22.93
N LEU A 205 -25.50 -6.33 21.62
CA LEU A 205 -25.23 -5.06 20.96
C LEU A 205 -26.45 -4.66 20.13
N ILE A 206 -26.85 -3.40 20.22
CA ILE A 206 -28.05 -2.89 19.55
C ILE A 206 -27.64 -1.93 18.44
N GLY A 207 -28.02 -2.24 17.20
CA GLY A 207 -27.58 -1.60 15.96
C GLY A 207 -26.31 -2.26 15.41
N CYS A 208 -26.27 -2.55 14.12
CA CYS A 208 -25.10 -3.13 13.43
C CYS A 208 -24.34 -2.06 12.62
N GLY A 209 -24.12 -0.89 13.23
CA GLY A 209 -23.29 0.19 12.69
C GLY A 209 -21.81 0.10 13.12
N PRO A 210 -20.98 1.06 12.69
CA PRO A 210 -19.53 1.08 12.97
C PRO A 210 -19.13 0.83 14.43
N ALA A 211 -19.83 1.47 15.38
CA ALA A 211 -19.53 1.34 16.80
C ALA A 211 -19.74 -0.08 17.33
N SER A 212 -20.89 -0.69 17.02
CA SER A 212 -21.19 -2.06 17.45
C SER A 212 -20.32 -3.10 16.73
N VAL A 213 -20.03 -2.91 15.44
CA VAL A 213 -19.13 -3.81 14.70
C VAL A 213 -17.73 -3.79 15.32
N SER A 214 -17.24 -2.61 15.69
CA SER A 214 -15.96 -2.48 16.41
C SER A 214 -16.00 -3.16 17.77
N CYS A 215 -17.01 -2.84 18.60
CA CYS A 215 -17.16 -3.38 19.94
C CYS A 215 -17.24 -4.91 19.93
N ALA A 216 -18.11 -5.48 19.10
CA ALA A 216 -18.26 -6.92 18.95
C ALA A 216 -16.98 -7.59 18.43
N THR A 217 -16.25 -6.96 17.49
CA THR A 217 -14.98 -7.47 16.99
C THR A 217 -13.95 -7.59 18.13
N PHE A 218 -13.75 -6.53 18.91
CA PHE A 218 -12.77 -6.55 20.01
C PHE A 218 -13.17 -7.51 21.14
N LEU A 219 -14.46 -7.65 21.45
CA LEU A 219 -14.94 -8.67 22.38
C LEU A 219 -14.71 -10.09 21.85
N GLY A 220 -14.99 -10.34 20.56
CA GLY A 220 -14.70 -11.63 19.92
C GLY A 220 -13.21 -11.99 19.94
N ARG A 221 -12.34 -10.98 19.75
CA ARG A 221 -10.88 -11.13 19.86
C ARG A 221 -10.41 -11.44 21.28
N LEU A 222 -11.03 -10.84 22.29
CA LEU A 222 -10.74 -11.10 23.71
C LEU A 222 -11.12 -12.53 24.13
N GLY A 223 -12.08 -13.15 23.45
CA GLY A 223 -12.43 -14.55 23.65
C GLY A 223 -13.90 -14.83 23.95
N TYR A 224 -14.76 -13.81 23.95
CA TYR A 224 -16.18 -13.97 24.25
C TYR A 224 -16.91 -14.73 23.13
N ASN A 225 -17.73 -15.72 23.49
CA ASN A 225 -18.40 -16.62 22.55
C ASN A 225 -19.87 -16.25 22.27
N ASN A 226 -20.51 -15.54 23.20
CA ASN A 226 -21.95 -15.29 23.20
C ASN A 226 -22.27 -13.81 22.92
N ILE A 227 -21.93 -13.37 21.72
CA ILE A 227 -22.11 -11.98 21.26
C ILE A 227 -23.24 -11.93 20.23
N ASP A 228 -24.33 -11.24 20.58
CA ASP A 228 -25.50 -11.03 19.72
C ASP A 228 -25.62 -9.56 19.32
N VAL A 229 -25.62 -9.28 18.02
CA VAL A 229 -25.90 -7.95 17.45
C VAL A 229 -27.32 -7.92 16.91
N PHE A 230 -28.17 -7.05 17.44
CA PHE A 230 -29.55 -6.86 17.01
C PHE A 230 -29.67 -5.65 16.08
N GLU A 231 -30.05 -5.88 14.82
CA GLU A 231 -30.17 -4.85 13.80
C GLU A 231 -31.64 -4.65 13.38
N LYS A 232 -32.09 -3.39 13.39
CA LYS A 232 -33.45 -3.00 13.03
C LYS A 232 -33.77 -3.37 11.58
N ASN A 233 -32.81 -3.17 10.68
CA ASN A 233 -33.01 -3.32 9.24
C ASN A 233 -32.65 -4.74 8.75
N GLN A 234 -32.97 -5.00 7.48
CA GLN A 234 -32.57 -6.22 6.77
C GLN A 234 -31.15 -6.14 6.18
N TYR A 235 -30.47 -5.00 6.35
CA TYR A 235 -29.08 -4.78 5.96
C TYR A 235 -28.22 -4.47 7.19
N VAL A 236 -26.90 -4.63 7.07
CA VAL A 236 -25.91 -4.31 8.11
C VAL A 236 -25.13 -3.04 7.75
N GLY A 237 -24.36 -2.49 8.70
CA GLY A 237 -23.38 -1.42 8.45
C GLY A 237 -23.84 -0.02 8.82
N GLY A 238 -25.08 0.15 9.31
CA GLY A 238 -25.61 1.47 9.69
C GLY A 238 -25.51 2.50 8.55
N LEU A 239 -25.06 3.72 8.88
CA LEU A 239 -24.93 4.83 7.94
C LEU A 239 -23.99 4.53 6.76
N SER A 240 -22.96 3.70 6.97
CA SER A 240 -22.05 3.25 5.91
C SER A 240 -22.80 2.54 4.77
N SER A 241 -23.91 1.88 5.10
CA SER A 241 -24.79 1.25 4.12
C SER A 241 -25.94 2.17 3.71
N SER A 242 -26.65 2.76 4.67
CA SER A 242 -27.90 3.46 4.42
C SER A 242 -27.75 4.85 3.82
N GLU A 243 -26.64 5.56 4.05
CA GLU A 243 -26.56 6.98 3.71
C GLU A 243 -25.30 7.35 2.91
N ILE A 244 -24.13 6.80 3.25
CA ILE A 244 -22.92 7.10 2.49
C ILE A 244 -23.08 6.57 1.06
N PRO A 245 -22.98 7.41 0.01
CA PRO A 245 -23.27 6.99 -1.35
C PRO A 245 -22.31 5.92 -1.90
N GLN A 246 -22.80 5.05 -2.80
CA GLN A 246 -22.03 3.97 -3.43
C GLN A 246 -20.75 4.47 -4.12
N TYR A 247 -20.77 5.65 -4.75
CA TYR A 247 -19.61 6.25 -5.42
C TYR A 247 -18.52 6.75 -4.46
N ARG A 248 -18.80 6.82 -3.15
CA ARG A 248 -17.79 7.05 -2.09
C ARG A 248 -17.45 5.75 -1.36
N LEU A 249 -18.46 4.97 -0.97
CA LEU A 249 -18.31 3.73 -0.21
C LEU A 249 -19.14 2.58 -0.81
N PRO A 250 -18.49 1.65 -1.54
CA PRO A 250 -19.15 0.47 -2.06
C PRO A 250 -19.70 -0.45 -0.95
N TYR A 251 -20.92 -0.97 -1.12
CA TYR A 251 -21.54 -1.83 -0.08
C TYR A 251 -20.76 -3.12 0.23
N GLU A 252 -20.10 -3.70 -0.77
CA GLU A 252 -19.26 -4.89 -0.63
C GLU A 252 -18.11 -4.70 0.39
N VAL A 253 -17.63 -3.48 0.57
CA VAL A 253 -16.64 -3.12 1.59
C VAL A 253 -17.23 -3.30 2.99
N VAL A 254 -18.40 -2.73 3.21
CA VAL A 254 -19.09 -2.77 4.51
C VAL A 254 -19.45 -4.21 4.85
N LYS A 255 -19.96 -4.96 3.86
CA LYS A 255 -20.26 -6.37 4.02
C LYS A 255 -19.02 -7.19 4.38
N PHE A 256 -17.90 -6.95 3.70
CA PHE A 256 -16.63 -7.64 3.98
C PHE A 256 -16.18 -7.46 5.43
N GLU A 257 -16.23 -6.25 5.97
CA GLU A 257 -15.80 -5.96 7.34
C GLU A 257 -16.74 -6.58 8.39
N VAL A 258 -18.05 -6.58 8.12
CA VAL A 258 -19.02 -7.31 8.96
C VAL A 258 -18.80 -8.82 8.89
N ASP A 259 -18.46 -9.36 7.72
CA ASP A 259 -18.15 -10.78 7.57
C ASP A 259 -16.85 -11.15 8.33
N LEU A 260 -15.82 -10.29 8.35
CA LEU A 260 -14.64 -10.49 9.20
C LEU A 260 -15.00 -10.55 10.69
N MET A 261 -15.90 -9.70 11.17
CA MET A 261 -16.41 -9.76 12.55
C MET A 261 -17.12 -11.09 12.82
N LYS A 262 -17.94 -11.57 11.87
CA LYS A 262 -18.65 -12.86 11.97
C LYS A 262 -17.71 -14.05 11.99
N ASP A 263 -16.54 -13.97 11.35
CA ASP A 263 -15.51 -15.02 11.43
C ASP A 263 -15.07 -15.31 12.90
N LEU A 264 -15.28 -14.37 13.83
CA LEU A 264 -15.03 -14.55 15.27
C LEU A 264 -16.21 -15.17 16.05
N GLY A 265 -17.29 -15.56 15.38
CA GLY A 265 -18.47 -16.17 16.00
C GLY A 265 -19.58 -15.19 16.42
N VAL A 266 -19.45 -13.90 16.09
CA VAL A 266 -20.48 -12.89 16.38
C VAL A 266 -21.76 -13.17 15.57
N LYS A 267 -22.91 -13.18 16.25
CA LYS A 267 -24.22 -13.45 15.65
C LYS A 267 -24.92 -12.14 15.34
N VAL A 268 -25.56 -12.04 14.16
CA VAL A 268 -26.31 -10.84 13.75
C VAL A 268 -27.77 -11.21 13.52
N HIS A 269 -28.68 -10.57 14.24
CA HIS A 269 -30.13 -10.80 14.21
C HIS A 269 -30.82 -9.60 13.56
N HIS A 270 -31.36 -9.81 12.36
CA HIS A 270 -32.05 -8.78 11.58
C HIS A 270 -33.50 -8.57 12.02
N GLY A 271 -34.06 -7.40 11.70
CA GLY A 271 -35.46 -7.06 12.00
C GLY A 271 -35.76 -6.84 13.48
N ARG A 272 -34.73 -6.67 14.31
CA ARG A 272 -34.84 -6.51 15.77
C ARG A 272 -34.46 -5.08 16.17
N LYS A 273 -35.39 -4.34 16.78
CA LYS A 273 -35.24 -2.90 17.07
C LYS A 273 -35.34 -2.60 18.55
N LEU A 274 -34.61 -1.57 19.00
CA LEU A 274 -34.82 -0.95 20.31
C LEU A 274 -36.17 -0.22 20.30
N SER A 275 -37.15 -0.77 21.02
CA SER A 275 -38.55 -0.33 21.03
C SER A 275 -39.27 -1.01 22.19
N MET A 276 -40.27 -0.36 22.78
CA MET A 276 -41.09 -0.97 23.85
C MET A 276 -41.85 -2.22 23.36
N SER A 277 -42.03 -2.35 22.04
CA SER A 277 -42.71 -3.46 21.38
C SER A 277 -41.79 -4.62 20.96
N ASP A 278 -40.48 -4.50 21.14
CA ASP A 278 -39.50 -5.53 20.76
C ASP A 278 -38.38 -5.62 21.80
N ILE A 279 -37.20 -5.04 21.54
CA ILE A 279 -36.06 -5.10 22.46
C ILE A 279 -36.03 -3.86 23.35
N THR A 280 -35.84 -4.06 24.65
CA THR A 280 -35.59 -2.99 25.64
C THR A 280 -34.36 -3.34 26.47
N VAL A 281 -33.68 -2.32 27.04
CA VAL A 281 -32.52 -2.53 27.92
C VAL A 281 -32.89 -3.44 29.10
N LYS A 282 -34.01 -3.13 29.79
CA LYS A 282 -34.52 -3.97 30.88
C LYS A 282 -34.91 -5.38 30.43
N GLY A 283 -35.43 -5.51 29.20
CA GLY A 283 -35.79 -6.81 28.62
C GLY A 283 -34.57 -7.70 28.46
N LEU A 284 -33.51 -7.19 27.83
CA LEU A 284 -32.26 -7.92 27.65
C LEU A 284 -31.61 -8.30 29.00
N GLN A 285 -31.60 -7.40 29.98
CA GLN A 285 -31.12 -7.71 31.33
C GLN A 285 -31.90 -8.87 31.96
N LYS A 286 -33.24 -8.90 31.81
CA LYS A 286 -34.09 -10.01 32.30
C LYS A 286 -33.86 -11.32 31.55
N GLU A 287 -33.48 -11.25 30.28
CA GLU A 287 -33.12 -12.42 29.46
C GLU A 287 -31.73 -12.99 29.80
N GLY A 288 -31.01 -12.37 30.73
CA GLY A 288 -29.69 -12.83 31.19
C GLY A 288 -28.53 -12.28 30.37
N TYR A 289 -28.71 -11.19 29.63
CA TYR A 289 -27.59 -10.44 29.06
C TYR A 289 -26.90 -9.63 30.17
N GLU A 290 -25.62 -9.91 30.40
CA GLU A 290 -24.83 -9.30 31.46
C GLU A 290 -24.23 -7.95 31.04
N ALA A 291 -23.94 -7.79 29.74
CA ALA A 291 -23.50 -6.53 29.15
C ALA A 291 -24.32 -6.18 27.91
N ILE A 292 -24.66 -4.89 27.77
CA ILE A 292 -25.41 -4.32 26.66
C ILE A 292 -24.65 -3.13 26.10
N PHE A 293 -24.38 -3.13 24.80
CA PHE A 293 -23.84 -1.98 24.08
C PHE A 293 -24.89 -1.38 23.15
N VAL A 294 -25.14 -0.08 23.26
CA VAL A 294 -26.11 0.64 22.43
C VAL A 294 -25.36 1.48 21.40
N GLY A 295 -25.43 1.06 20.14
CA GLY A 295 -24.77 1.68 18.99
C GLY A 295 -25.75 1.95 17.83
N ILE A 296 -26.97 2.40 18.14
CA ILE A 296 -28.05 2.60 17.16
C ILE A 296 -27.91 3.87 16.31
N GLY A 297 -26.89 4.69 16.57
CA GLY A 297 -26.70 5.99 15.95
C GLY A 297 -27.82 6.99 16.27
N LEU A 298 -28.04 7.97 15.39
CA LEU A 298 -29.13 8.95 15.51
C LEU A 298 -30.21 8.69 14.44
N PRO A 299 -31.29 7.96 14.78
CA PRO A 299 -32.22 7.43 13.78
C PRO A 299 -33.21 8.47 13.22
N SER A 300 -33.49 9.56 13.93
CA SER A 300 -34.51 10.54 13.54
C SER A 300 -33.91 11.74 12.82
N PRO A 301 -34.49 12.22 11.69
CA PRO A 301 -34.04 13.46 11.05
C PRO A 301 -34.42 14.69 11.87
N LYS A 302 -33.57 15.72 11.86
CA LYS A 302 -33.92 17.02 12.43
C LYS A 302 -34.91 17.76 11.52
N LYS A 303 -36.13 18.01 12.02
CA LYS A 303 -37.19 18.73 11.32
C LYS A 303 -37.44 20.12 11.92
N ILE A 304 -37.96 21.03 11.10
CA ILE A 304 -38.43 22.36 11.51
C ILE A 304 -39.89 22.54 11.09
N GLY A 305 -40.64 23.40 11.79
CA GLY A 305 -42.11 23.50 11.64
C GLY A 305 -42.58 23.81 10.22
N ILE A 306 -41.80 24.56 9.44
CA ILE A 306 -42.18 24.94 8.06
C ILE A 306 -42.29 23.76 7.08
N PHE A 307 -41.81 22.57 7.47
CA PHE A 307 -41.87 21.36 6.65
C PHE A 307 -42.87 20.32 7.19
N ALA A 308 -43.65 20.63 8.23
CA ALA A 308 -44.49 19.66 8.93
C ALA A 308 -45.50 18.95 8.02
N ASP A 309 -46.10 19.68 7.07
CA ASP A 309 -47.14 19.18 6.17
C ASP A 309 -46.61 18.68 4.82
N LEU A 310 -45.28 18.64 4.64
CA LEU A 310 -44.66 18.24 3.38
C LEU A 310 -44.28 16.76 3.37
N ASN A 311 -44.37 16.14 2.19
CA ASN A 311 -44.03 14.74 1.98
C ASN A 311 -43.32 14.52 0.63
N ILE A 312 -42.94 13.26 0.38
CA ILE A 312 -42.19 12.83 -0.81
C ILE A 312 -42.97 13.12 -2.10
N ASP A 313 -44.29 12.90 -2.12
CA ASP A 313 -45.14 13.12 -3.30
C ASP A 313 -45.19 14.61 -3.70
N MET A 314 -45.08 15.49 -2.71
CA MET A 314 -44.97 16.94 -2.93
C MET A 314 -43.59 17.36 -3.44
N GLY A 315 -42.57 16.50 -3.36
CA GLY A 315 -41.17 16.79 -3.71
C GLY A 315 -40.29 17.17 -2.52
N PHE A 316 -40.71 16.92 -1.28
CA PHE A 316 -39.93 17.17 -0.08
C PHE A 316 -39.35 15.89 0.50
N TYR A 317 -38.06 15.91 0.84
CA TYR A 317 -37.36 14.82 1.52
C TYR A 317 -36.60 15.37 2.72
N THR A 318 -36.45 14.58 3.78
CA THR A 318 -35.28 14.69 4.65
C THR A 318 -34.14 13.83 4.12
N SER A 319 -32.91 14.05 4.58
CA SER A 319 -31.78 13.19 4.21
C SER A 319 -31.99 11.74 4.61
N LYS A 320 -32.68 11.49 5.74
CA LYS A 320 -33.07 10.17 6.24
C LYS A 320 -34.18 9.50 5.41
N ASP A 321 -34.83 10.24 4.51
CA ASP A 321 -35.71 9.69 3.47
C ASP A 321 -34.95 9.46 2.17
N PHE A 322 -34.24 10.50 1.70
CA PHE A 322 -33.65 10.54 0.36
C PHE A 322 -32.48 9.57 0.18
N LEU A 323 -31.47 9.65 1.06
CA LEU A 323 -30.24 8.85 0.89
C LEU A 323 -30.51 7.35 1.00
N PRO A 324 -31.34 6.83 1.95
CA PRO A 324 -31.71 5.42 1.98
C PRO A 324 -32.41 4.92 0.72
N LEU A 325 -33.22 5.75 0.05
CA LEU A 325 -33.82 5.38 -1.23
C LEU A 325 -32.76 5.27 -2.34
N VAL A 326 -31.82 6.21 -2.38
CA VAL A 326 -30.72 6.20 -3.35
C VAL A 326 -29.80 5.00 -3.12
N THR A 327 -29.39 4.73 -1.87
CA THR A 327 -28.49 3.62 -1.55
C THR A 327 -29.14 2.27 -1.78
N ALA A 328 -30.41 2.08 -1.40
CA ALA A 328 -31.13 0.85 -1.70
C ALA A 328 -31.20 0.54 -3.21
N ALA A 329 -31.29 1.58 -4.05
CA ALA A 329 -31.35 1.45 -5.50
C ALA A 329 -29.97 1.41 -6.21
N SER A 330 -28.88 1.65 -5.48
CA SER A 330 -27.53 1.77 -6.07
C SER A 330 -26.49 0.84 -5.45
N LYS A 331 -26.82 0.15 -4.36
CA LYS A 331 -25.94 -0.78 -3.64
C LYS A 331 -26.36 -2.23 -3.89
N PRO A 332 -25.73 -2.92 -4.86
CA PRO A 332 -25.96 -4.34 -5.09
C PRO A 332 -25.82 -5.14 -3.78
N GLY A 333 -26.81 -5.98 -3.46
CA GLY A 333 -26.82 -6.84 -2.28
C GLY A 333 -27.22 -6.19 -0.95
N MET A 334 -27.51 -4.89 -0.91
CA MET A 334 -27.99 -4.22 0.31
C MET A 334 -29.47 -4.54 0.61
N CYS A 335 -30.34 -4.48 -0.41
CA CYS A 335 -31.74 -4.91 -0.29
C CYS A 335 -31.98 -6.16 -1.14
N ALA A 336 -32.84 -7.07 -0.65
CA ALA A 336 -33.38 -8.16 -1.48
C ALA A 336 -34.38 -7.65 -2.54
N CYS A 337 -34.91 -6.43 -2.33
CA CYS A 337 -35.87 -5.77 -3.20
C CYS A 337 -35.18 -5.10 -4.41
N LYS A 338 -35.85 -5.08 -5.57
CA LYS A 338 -35.46 -4.23 -6.71
C LYS A 338 -35.91 -2.78 -6.46
N ALA A 339 -35.21 -2.09 -5.56
CA ALA A 339 -35.48 -0.68 -5.28
C ALA A 339 -35.27 0.17 -6.54
N GLN A 340 -36.13 1.16 -6.72
CA GLN A 340 -36.06 2.09 -7.84
C GLN A 340 -35.39 3.38 -7.39
N LEU A 341 -34.50 3.91 -8.23
CA LEU A 341 -33.85 5.19 -7.96
C LEU A 341 -34.90 6.31 -7.93
N PRO A 342 -34.86 7.25 -6.96
CA PRO A 342 -35.76 8.40 -6.95
C PRO A 342 -35.70 9.17 -8.28
N SER A 343 -36.85 9.51 -8.85
CA SER A 343 -36.91 10.30 -10.08
C SER A 343 -36.94 11.79 -9.74
N VAL A 344 -35.77 12.45 -9.77
CA VAL A 344 -35.63 13.85 -9.36
C VAL A 344 -35.33 14.69 -10.59
N LYS A 345 -36.37 15.12 -11.31
CA LYS A 345 -36.25 15.92 -12.55
C LYS A 345 -36.54 17.40 -12.28
N GLY A 346 -35.54 18.28 -12.45
CA GLY A 346 -35.71 19.73 -12.26
C GLY A 346 -34.64 20.33 -11.36
N VAL A 347 -35.01 21.38 -10.63
CA VAL A 347 -34.14 22.12 -9.70
C VAL A 347 -34.33 21.60 -8.27
N VAL A 348 -33.23 21.24 -7.62
CA VAL A 348 -33.21 20.70 -6.25
C VAL A 348 -32.56 21.71 -5.32
N LEU A 349 -33.19 22.01 -4.18
CA LEU A 349 -32.57 22.73 -3.06
C LEU A 349 -32.18 21.72 -1.98
N VAL A 350 -30.90 21.66 -1.64
CA VAL A 350 -30.40 20.90 -0.49
C VAL A 350 -30.06 21.88 0.63
N LEU A 351 -30.67 21.69 1.80
CA LEU A 351 -30.57 22.62 2.92
C LEU A 351 -29.60 22.08 3.97
N GLY A 352 -28.43 22.69 4.10
CA GLY A 352 -27.38 22.26 5.02
C GLY A 352 -25.97 22.50 4.48
N ALA A 353 -24.96 22.28 5.33
CA ALA A 353 -23.55 22.47 5.01
C ALA A 353 -22.60 21.48 5.73
N GLY A 354 -23.11 20.30 6.11
CA GLY A 354 -22.27 19.18 6.58
C GLY A 354 -22.26 18.05 5.55
N ASP A 355 -21.55 16.96 5.81
CA ASP A 355 -21.36 15.83 4.87
C ASP A 355 -22.67 15.36 4.24
N THR A 356 -23.69 15.16 5.06
CA THR A 356 -25.04 14.76 4.61
C THR A 356 -25.61 15.68 3.52
N ALA A 357 -25.34 16.99 3.57
CA ALA A 357 -25.83 17.92 2.56
C ALA A 357 -25.10 17.74 1.22
N PHE A 358 -23.79 17.50 1.24
CA PHE A 358 -23.00 17.29 0.03
C PHE A 358 -23.27 15.92 -0.60
N ASP A 359 -23.47 14.88 0.22
CA ASP A 359 -23.93 13.57 -0.24
C ASP A 359 -25.33 13.65 -0.87
N CYS A 360 -26.28 14.37 -0.26
CA CYS A 360 -27.59 14.63 -0.84
C CYS A 360 -27.48 15.37 -2.18
N ALA A 361 -26.60 16.38 -2.26
CA ALA A 361 -26.43 17.20 -3.47
C ALA A 361 -25.89 16.36 -4.64
N THR A 362 -24.81 15.62 -4.41
CA THR A 362 -24.19 14.75 -5.42
C THR A 362 -25.08 13.56 -5.79
N SER A 363 -25.85 13.01 -4.84
CA SER A 363 -26.84 11.94 -5.08
C SER A 363 -28.03 12.43 -5.89
N ALA A 364 -28.47 13.67 -5.72
CA ALA A 364 -29.54 14.27 -6.53
C ALA A 364 -29.18 14.31 -8.02
N LEU A 365 -27.91 14.56 -8.36
CA LEU A 365 -27.44 14.49 -9.75
C LEU A 365 -27.57 13.07 -10.33
N ARG A 366 -27.30 12.02 -9.53
CA ARG A 366 -27.49 10.62 -9.95
C ARG A 366 -28.96 10.28 -10.17
N CYS A 367 -29.87 10.95 -9.46
CA CYS A 367 -31.32 10.82 -9.60
C CYS A 367 -31.89 11.59 -10.81
N GLY A 368 -31.04 12.28 -11.58
CA GLY A 368 -31.43 13.01 -12.79
C GLY A 368 -31.72 14.51 -12.57
N ALA A 369 -31.27 15.09 -11.46
CA ALA A 369 -31.45 16.52 -11.21
C ALA A 369 -30.79 17.36 -12.31
N LYS A 370 -31.50 18.38 -12.79
CA LYS A 370 -30.98 19.29 -13.81
C LYS A 370 -29.99 20.29 -13.21
N ARG A 371 -30.26 20.71 -11.97
CA ARG A 371 -29.45 21.69 -11.22
C ARG A 371 -29.67 21.48 -9.73
N VAL A 372 -28.60 21.63 -8.95
CA VAL A 372 -28.64 21.48 -7.49
C VAL A 372 -28.07 22.73 -6.85
N PHE A 373 -28.81 23.29 -5.90
CA PHE A 373 -28.36 24.36 -5.04
C PHE A 373 -28.19 23.84 -3.61
N VAL A 374 -26.99 23.99 -3.05
CA VAL A 374 -26.71 23.76 -1.64
C VAL A 374 -26.87 25.11 -0.93
N VAL A 375 -27.90 25.20 -0.09
CA VAL A 375 -28.31 26.43 0.58
C VAL A 375 -28.01 26.32 2.07
N PHE A 376 -27.35 27.33 2.63
CA PHE A 376 -26.96 27.31 4.04
C PHE A 376 -27.04 28.68 4.70
N ARG A 377 -27.43 28.68 5.98
CA ARG A 377 -27.75 29.87 6.78
C ARG A 377 -26.54 30.69 7.27
N LYS A 378 -25.33 30.39 6.81
CA LYS A 378 -24.08 31.04 7.22
C LYS A 378 -23.18 31.29 6.00
N GLY A 379 -21.94 31.75 6.21
CA GLY A 379 -20.96 31.95 5.14
C GLY A 379 -20.23 30.67 4.71
N PHE A 380 -19.48 30.74 3.61
CA PHE A 380 -18.65 29.63 3.12
C PHE A 380 -17.60 29.17 4.13
N THR A 381 -17.07 30.09 4.93
CA THR A 381 -16.10 29.78 6.01
C THR A 381 -16.72 28.99 7.17
N ASN A 382 -18.04 28.79 7.17
CA ASN A 382 -18.77 28.03 8.18
C ASN A 382 -19.32 26.69 7.66
N ILE A 383 -18.90 26.25 6.47
CA ILE A 383 -19.15 24.89 6.01
C ILE A 383 -18.50 23.93 7.02
N ARG A 384 -19.25 22.90 7.43
CA ARG A 384 -18.81 21.91 8.42
C ARG A 384 -18.15 20.70 7.77
N ALA A 385 -18.55 20.35 6.56
CA ALA A 385 -17.91 19.30 5.81
C ALA A 385 -16.46 19.70 5.49
N VAL A 386 -15.57 18.72 5.45
CA VAL A 386 -14.18 18.97 5.07
C VAL A 386 -14.05 19.41 3.61
N PRO A 387 -12.97 20.13 3.25
CA PRO A 387 -12.78 20.64 1.89
C PRO A 387 -12.88 19.56 0.80
N GLU A 388 -12.43 18.35 1.09
CA GLU A 388 -12.45 17.23 0.14
C GLU A 388 -13.88 16.81 -0.22
N GLU A 389 -14.81 16.87 0.73
CA GLU A 389 -16.22 16.53 0.53
C GLU A 389 -16.96 17.64 -0.25
N MET A 390 -16.69 18.91 0.12
CA MET A 390 -17.20 20.06 -0.62
C MET A 390 -16.72 20.06 -2.07
N GLU A 391 -15.46 19.69 -2.29
CA GLU A 391 -14.82 19.68 -3.61
C GLU A 391 -15.57 18.74 -4.58
N LEU A 392 -16.08 17.59 -4.13
CA LEU A 392 -16.87 16.68 -4.97
C LEU A 392 -18.11 17.37 -5.55
N ALA A 393 -18.90 18.04 -4.70
CA ALA A 393 -20.09 18.76 -5.15
C ALA A 393 -19.73 19.96 -6.05
N ARG A 394 -18.64 20.66 -5.76
CA ARG A 394 -18.16 21.79 -6.57
C ARG A 394 -17.72 21.34 -7.95
N GLU A 395 -16.97 20.24 -8.02
CA GLU A 395 -16.49 19.62 -9.25
C GLU A 395 -17.62 19.12 -10.15
N GLU A 396 -18.75 18.75 -9.56
CA GLU A 396 -19.98 18.32 -10.24
C GLU A 396 -20.96 19.48 -10.47
N MET A 397 -20.50 20.73 -10.32
CA MET A 397 -21.23 21.95 -10.65
C MET A 397 -22.48 22.20 -9.80
N CYS A 398 -22.50 21.71 -8.55
CA CYS A 398 -23.47 22.20 -7.57
C CYS A 398 -23.23 23.68 -7.26
N GLU A 399 -24.30 24.43 -7.09
CA GLU A 399 -24.23 25.84 -6.72
C GLU A 399 -24.41 26.05 -5.23
N PHE A 400 -23.70 27.01 -4.67
CA PHE A 400 -23.66 27.24 -3.23
C PHE A 400 -24.25 28.61 -2.94
N LEU A 401 -25.32 28.65 -2.13
CA LEU A 401 -26.02 29.86 -1.75
C LEU A 401 -25.89 30.07 -0.23
N PRO A 402 -24.88 30.84 0.21
CA PRO A 402 -24.68 31.15 1.62
C PRO A 402 -25.70 32.16 2.14
N PHE A 403 -25.73 32.34 3.45
CA PHE A 403 -26.48 33.37 4.15
C PHE A 403 -28.00 33.34 3.95
N LEU A 404 -28.61 32.16 3.80
CA LEU A 404 -30.04 32.02 3.57
C LEU A 404 -30.70 31.09 4.61
N SER A 405 -31.67 31.63 5.34
CA SER A 405 -32.49 30.88 6.30
C SER A 405 -33.88 30.55 5.72
N PRO A 406 -34.31 29.28 5.72
CA PRO A 406 -35.63 28.85 5.27
C PRO A 406 -36.81 29.58 5.94
N ARG A 407 -37.73 30.15 5.15
CA ARG A 407 -38.96 30.79 5.67
C ARG A 407 -40.26 30.16 5.25
N LYS A 408 -40.44 29.92 3.95
CA LYS A 408 -41.72 29.39 3.44
C LYS A 408 -41.53 28.51 2.22
N VAL A 409 -42.21 27.38 2.19
CA VAL A 409 -42.30 26.53 1.00
C VAL A 409 -43.56 26.89 0.22
N ILE A 410 -43.41 27.14 -1.08
CA ILE A 410 -44.51 27.49 -1.97
C ILE A 410 -44.93 26.25 -2.74
N VAL A 411 -46.10 25.72 -2.40
CA VAL A 411 -46.71 24.56 -3.06
C VAL A 411 -47.77 25.03 -4.06
N LYS A 412 -47.72 24.51 -5.28
CA LYS A 412 -48.73 24.71 -6.34
C LYS A 412 -49.13 23.36 -6.90
N ASN A 413 -50.43 23.14 -7.09
CA ASN A 413 -50.98 21.88 -7.60
C ASN A 413 -50.46 20.65 -6.84
N GLY A 414 -50.35 20.77 -5.50
CA GLY A 414 -49.85 19.69 -4.65
C GLY A 414 -48.36 19.39 -4.76
N ARG A 415 -47.55 20.22 -5.44
CA ARG A 415 -46.09 20.05 -5.54
C ARG A 415 -45.32 21.32 -5.18
N VAL A 416 -44.11 21.15 -4.66
CA VAL A 416 -43.17 22.25 -4.44
C VAL A 416 -42.90 22.98 -5.76
N SER A 417 -42.92 24.32 -5.72
CA SER A 417 -42.68 25.18 -6.88
C SER A 417 -41.62 26.27 -6.63
N ALA A 418 -41.43 26.64 -5.37
CA ALA A 418 -40.42 27.60 -4.94
C ALA A 418 -40.24 27.52 -3.41
N MET A 419 -39.17 28.14 -2.92
CA MET A 419 -38.89 28.33 -1.51
C MET A 419 -38.42 29.76 -1.24
N GLU A 420 -38.94 30.37 -0.18
CA GLU A 420 -38.56 31.69 0.31
C GLU A 420 -37.57 31.56 1.46
N PHE A 421 -36.58 32.43 1.45
CA PHE A 421 -35.53 32.54 2.43
C PHE A 421 -35.42 33.97 2.92
N ALA A 422 -35.10 34.15 4.20
CA ALA A 422 -34.61 35.42 4.74
C ALA A 422 -33.07 35.43 4.64
N ARG A 423 -32.48 36.58 4.34
CA ARG A 423 -31.03 36.75 4.42
C ARG A 423 -30.60 36.63 5.89
N THR A 424 -29.45 36.01 6.12
CA THR A 424 -28.82 35.97 7.45
C THR A 424 -27.53 36.76 7.45
N GLU A 425 -27.16 37.34 8.58
CA GLU A 425 -25.84 37.94 8.76
C GLU A 425 -25.32 37.77 10.18
N GLN A 426 -24.00 37.93 10.33
CA GLN A 426 -23.33 37.85 11.61
C GLN A 426 -23.13 39.25 12.16
N THR A 427 -23.61 39.50 13.38
CA THR A 427 -23.39 40.75 14.11
C THR A 427 -21.96 40.82 14.66
N GLU A 428 -21.53 42.00 15.13
CA GLU A 428 -20.17 42.21 15.65
C GLU A 428 -19.80 41.30 16.84
N ASP A 429 -20.80 40.91 17.65
CA ASP A 429 -20.65 39.98 18.78
C ASP A 429 -20.62 38.50 18.37
N GLY A 430 -20.71 38.21 17.07
CA GLY A 430 -20.70 36.88 16.51
C GLY A 430 -22.06 36.16 16.48
N SER A 431 -23.12 36.79 16.99
CA SER A 431 -24.49 36.26 16.90
C SER A 431 -25.01 36.28 15.46
N TRP A 432 -26.03 35.46 15.16
CA TRP A 432 -26.61 35.37 13.82
C TRP A 432 -28.04 35.89 13.85
N ILE A 433 -28.33 36.86 12.99
CA ILE A 433 -29.66 37.45 12.83
C ILE A 433 -30.23 37.10 11.46
N GLU A 434 -31.56 37.15 11.35
CA GLU A 434 -32.29 36.97 10.10
C GLU A 434 -32.97 38.30 9.73
N ASP A 435 -32.73 38.78 8.52
CA ASP A 435 -33.33 39.99 7.99
C ASP A 435 -34.61 39.61 7.22
N GLU A 436 -35.75 39.98 7.82
CA GLU A 436 -37.10 39.69 7.30
C GLU A 436 -37.44 40.51 6.05
N ASP A 437 -36.79 41.66 5.85
CA ASP A 437 -37.05 42.55 4.70
C ASP A 437 -36.26 42.09 3.46
N GLN A 438 -35.12 41.42 3.68
CA GLN A 438 -34.25 40.89 2.61
C GLN A 438 -34.61 39.44 2.25
N ILE A 439 -35.71 39.27 1.50
CA ILE A 439 -36.22 37.95 1.08
C ILE A 439 -35.65 37.52 -0.28
N VAL A 440 -35.27 36.24 -0.37
CA VAL A 440 -34.94 35.58 -1.64
C VAL A 440 -35.97 34.48 -1.93
N ARG A 441 -36.58 34.52 -3.11
CA ARG A 441 -37.48 33.45 -3.58
C ARG A 441 -36.79 32.64 -4.68
N LEU A 442 -36.43 31.40 -4.37
CA LEU A 442 -35.79 30.48 -5.31
C LEU A 442 -36.83 29.52 -5.89
N ARG A 443 -36.85 29.37 -7.23
CA ARG A 443 -37.68 28.34 -7.88
C ARG A 443 -37.04 26.98 -7.69
N CYS A 444 -37.83 25.99 -7.33
CA CYS A 444 -37.39 24.62 -7.14
C CYS A 444 -38.55 23.64 -7.28
N ASP A 445 -38.21 22.42 -7.68
CA ASP A 445 -39.16 21.32 -7.81
C ASP A 445 -39.03 20.33 -6.64
N TYR A 446 -37.84 20.30 -6.01
CA TYR A 446 -37.54 19.42 -4.89
C TYR A 446 -36.77 20.17 -3.80
N ILE A 447 -37.03 19.78 -2.55
CA ILE A 447 -36.31 20.26 -1.36
C ILE A 447 -35.84 19.04 -0.57
N ILE A 448 -34.56 19.02 -0.20
CA ILE A 448 -33.94 17.99 0.63
C ILE A 448 -33.38 18.67 1.89
N SER A 449 -33.97 18.39 3.05
CA SER A 449 -33.48 18.89 4.33
C SER A 449 -32.36 17.99 4.88
N ALA A 450 -31.17 18.56 5.06
CA ALA A 450 -29.97 17.89 5.56
C ALA A 450 -29.42 18.57 6.83
N PHE A 451 -30.31 18.86 7.79
CA PHE A 451 -29.97 19.56 9.04
C PHE A 451 -29.29 18.71 10.12
N GLY A 452 -29.07 17.42 9.83
CA GLY A 452 -28.54 16.44 10.76
C GLY A 452 -29.64 15.55 11.34
N SER A 453 -29.25 14.74 12.32
CA SER A 453 -30.09 13.71 12.94
C SER A 453 -30.10 13.87 14.46
N GLY A 454 -31.05 13.22 15.14
CA GLY A 454 -31.18 13.21 16.59
C GLY A 454 -31.97 12.01 17.10
N LEU A 455 -32.18 11.97 18.42
CA LEU A 455 -33.02 10.99 19.09
C LEU A 455 -34.32 11.65 19.59
N THR A 456 -35.35 11.66 18.74
CA THR A 456 -36.63 12.29 19.09
C THR A 456 -37.75 11.29 19.37
N ASP A 457 -37.59 10.04 18.95
CA ASP A 457 -38.60 8.98 19.11
C ASP A 457 -38.74 8.55 20.58
N ASP A 458 -39.91 8.80 21.18
CA ASP A 458 -40.17 8.52 22.59
C ASP A 458 -40.30 7.01 22.89
N ASP A 459 -40.64 6.18 21.90
CA ASP A 459 -40.64 4.72 22.05
C ASP A 459 -39.21 4.20 22.24
N ILE A 460 -38.25 4.72 21.46
CA ILE A 460 -36.84 4.37 21.59
C ILE A 460 -36.28 4.84 22.93
N LYS A 461 -36.58 6.09 23.34
CA LYS A 461 -36.15 6.61 24.65
C LYS A 461 -36.71 5.78 25.80
N SER A 462 -37.98 5.37 25.70
CA SER A 462 -38.62 4.53 26.72
C SER A 462 -37.99 3.14 26.79
N ALA A 463 -37.65 2.55 25.64
CA ALA A 463 -36.96 1.25 25.57
C ALA A 463 -35.53 1.28 26.13
N LEU A 464 -34.92 2.47 26.15
CA LEU A 464 -33.57 2.71 26.69
C LEU A 464 -33.57 2.91 28.21
N ALA A 465 -34.71 3.23 28.83
CA ALA A 465 -34.81 3.42 30.27
C ALA A 465 -34.39 2.14 31.04
N PRO A 466 -33.60 2.26 32.13
CA PRO A 466 -33.42 3.45 32.97
C PRO A 466 -32.20 4.33 32.67
N VAL A 467 -31.50 4.12 31.55
CA VAL A 467 -30.34 4.95 31.16
C VAL A 467 -30.71 6.44 31.17
N LYS A 468 -29.95 7.23 31.95
CA LYS A 468 -30.13 8.68 32.03
C LYS A 468 -29.78 9.32 30.70
N LEU A 469 -30.60 10.29 30.29
CA LEU A 469 -30.33 11.13 29.13
C LEU A 469 -29.76 12.48 29.60
N ASN A 470 -28.79 13.00 28.86
CA ASN A 470 -28.21 14.31 29.06
C ASN A 470 -29.14 15.43 28.52
N ARG A 471 -28.70 16.69 28.64
CA ARG A 471 -29.46 17.87 28.20
C ARG A 471 -29.80 17.91 26.70
N TRP A 472 -29.10 17.12 25.89
CA TRP A 472 -29.29 17.02 24.43
C TRP A 472 -30.26 15.88 24.06
N GLY A 473 -30.79 15.15 25.04
CA GLY A 473 -31.69 14.02 24.82
C GLY A 473 -30.99 12.75 24.34
N GLN A 474 -29.67 12.66 24.50
CA GLN A 474 -28.84 11.49 24.23
C GLN A 474 -28.44 10.81 25.55
N PRO A 475 -28.04 9.52 25.55
CA PRO A 475 -27.47 8.85 26.72
C PRO A 475 -26.34 9.65 27.37
N ASP A 476 -26.40 9.78 28.69
CA ASP A 476 -25.31 10.32 29.49
C ASP A 476 -24.27 9.21 29.71
N VAL A 477 -23.06 9.39 29.19
CA VAL A 477 -21.98 8.41 29.24
C VAL A 477 -20.70 9.02 29.78
N ASP A 478 -19.87 8.18 30.38
CA ASP A 478 -18.50 8.53 30.73
C ASP A 478 -17.59 8.47 29.49
N ASN A 479 -16.94 9.58 29.17
CA ASN A 479 -16.16 9.73 27.93
C ASN A 479 -14.86 8.89 27.89
N LEU A 480 -14.43 8.31 29.00
CA LEU A 480 -13.21 7.49 29.07
C LEU A 480 -13.53 5.99 29.03
N THR A 481 -14.74 5.62 29.43
CA THR A 481 -15.14 4.22 29.60
C THR A 481 -16.32 3.80 28.72
N MET A 482 -17.05 4.77 28.16
CA MET A 482 -18.31 4.60 27.42
C MET A 482 -19.45 4.00 28.24
N SER A 483 -19.31 3.92 29.58
CA SER A 483 -20.36 3.41 30.46
C SER A 483 -21.47 4.42 30.64
N SER A 484 -22.72 3.95 30.68
CA SER A 484 -23.87 4.79 31.00
C SER A 484 -24.13 4.86 32.52
N SER A 485 -25.24 5.49 32.92
CA SER A 485 -25.69 5.48 34.32
C SER A 485 -26.12 4.11 34.84
N GLU A 486 -26.39 3.15 33.94
CA GLU A 486 -26.84 1.81 34.30
C GLU A 486 -25.68 0.81 34.22
N PRO A 487 -25.36 0.09 35.31
CA PRO A 487 -24.32 -0.94 35.30
C PRO A 487 -24.53 -1.98 34.20
N GLY A 488 -23.46 -2.34 33.51
CA GLY A 488 -23.50 -3.27 32.38
C GLY A 488 -24.06 -2.69 31.08
N VAL A 489 -24.47 -1.42 31.04
CA VAL A 489 -24.95 -0.75 29.83
C VAL A 489 -23.96 0.33 29.37
N PHE A 490 -23.51 0.22 28.12
CA PHE A 490 -22.53 1.09 27.47
C PHE A 490 -23.14 1.67 26.20
N CYS A 491 -22.73 2.87 25.79
CA CYS A 491 -23.16 3.48 24.53
C CYS A 491 -21.98 4.11 23.78
N GLY A 492 -21.99 4.06 22.46
CA GLY A 492 -20.90 4.62 21.63
C GLY A 492 -21.31 4.92 20.20
N GLY A 493 -20.52 5.73 19.50
CA GLY A 493 -20.86 6.29 18.19
C GLY A 493 -21.81 7.48 18.28
N ASP A 494 -22.51 7.82 17.20
CA ASP A 494 -23.35 9.05 17.13
C ASP A 494 -24.36 9.18 18.29
N ILE A 495 -24.84 8.04 18.83
CA ILE A 495 -25.81 8.04 19.94
C ILE A 495 -25.20 8.60 21.24
N ALA A 496 -23.88 8.42 21.46
CA ALA A 496 -23.18 8.96 22.62
C ALA A 496 -22.94 10.49 22.51
N GLY A 497 -23.05 11.06 21.30
CA GLY A 497 -22.96 12.50 21.07
C GLY A 497 -21.54 13.09 21.12
N ILE A 498 -20.51 12.24 21.05
CA ILE A 498 -19.09 12.64 21.00
C ILE A 498 -18.53 12.47 19.59
N ALA A 499 -18.71 11.28 19.01
CA ALA A 499 -18.23 10.97 17.67
C ALA A 499 -18.98 11.76 16.59
N GLU A 500 -18.25 12.30 15.62
CA GLU A 500 -18.81 12.92 14.42
C GLU A 500 -18.46 12.15 13.14
N THR A 501 -17.54 11.19 13.24
CA THR A 501 -17.03 10.40 12.12
C THR A 501 -17.16 8.88 12.32
N THR A 502 -17.03 8.13 11.23
CA THR A 502 -16.99 6.66 11.28
C THR A 502 -15.85 6.14 12.16
N VAL A 503 -14.66 6.73 12.04
CA VAL A 503 -13.46 6.26 12.78
C VAL A 503 -13.55 6.55 14.28
N GLU A 504 -14.18 7.65 14.69
CA GLU A 504 -14.48 7.92 16.10
C GLU A 504 -15.53 6.95 16.64
N SER A 505 -16.59 6.69 15.87
CA SER A 505 -17.57 5.67 16.26
C SER A 505 -16.94 4.29 16.45
N VAL A 506 -16.00 3.91 15.58
CA VAL A 506 -15.20 2.68 15.75
C VAL A 506 -14.38 2.75 17.05
N ASN A 507 -13.77 3.88 17.36
CA ASN A 507 -12.98 4.06 18.57
C ASN A 507 -13.83 4.01 19.86
N ASP A 508 -15.05 4.53 19.84
CA ASP A 508 -15.99 4.40 20.96
C ASP A 508 -16.30 2.92 21.22
N GLY A 509 -16.57 2.15 20.15
CA GLY A 509 -16.76 0.70 20.26
C GLY A 509 -15.53 -0.05 20.79
N LYS A 510 -14.33 0.35 20.36
CA LYS A 510 -13.04 -0.18 20.85
C LYS A 510 -12.84 0.11 22.35
N THR A 511 -13.13 1.34 22.76
CA THR A 511 -13.05 1.80 24.14
C THR A 511 -14.06 1.07 25.03
N ALA A 512 -15.30 0.96 24.56
CA ALA A 512 -16.36 0.23 25.25
C ALA A 512 -16.01 -1.26 25.41
N ALA A 513 -15.42 -1.91 24.40
CA ALA A 513 -15.07 -3.34 24.49
C ALA A 513 -14.11 -3.65 25.65
N TRP A 514 -13.10 -2.81 25.89
CA TRP A 514 -12.20 -2.99 27.04
C TRP A 514 -12.93 -2.81 28.37
N ASN A 515 -13.82 -1.83 28.46
CA ASN A 515 -14.54 -1.54 29.71
C ASN A 515 -15.69 -2.53 29.97
N ILE A 516 -16.34 -3.05 28.93
CA ILE A 516 -17.22 -4.21 29.01
C ILE A 516 -16.44 -5.42 29.52
N HIS A 517 -15.25 -5.68 28.98
CA HIS A 517 -14.41 -6.76 29.46
C HIS A 517 -14.06 -6.58 30.95
N LYS A 518 -13.62 -5.39 31.36
CA LYS A 518 -13.36 -5.09 32.78
C LYS A 518 -14.58 -5.32 33.67
N TYR A 519 -15.74 -4.86 33.22
CA TYR A 519 -17.00 -5.03 33.94
C TYR A 519 -17.35 -6.51 34.10
N LEU A 520 -17.39 -7.28 33.00
CA LEU A 520 -17.71 -8.71 33.03
C LEU A 520 -16.73 -9.48 33.92
N GLN A 521 -15.41 -9.30 33.76
CA GLN A 521 -14.44 -9.99 34.61
C GLN A 521 -14.63 -9.66 36.10
N SER A 522 -15.01 -8.42 36.43
CA SER A 522 -15.28 -8.03 37.81
C SER A 522 -16.49 -8.73 38.43
N LEU A 523 -17.53 -9.07 37.63
CA LEU A 523 -18.69 -9.84 38.11
C LEU A 523 -18.31 -11.24 38.57
N HIS A 524 -17.24 -11.80 37.99
CA HIS A 524 -16.70 -13.12 38.33
C HIS A 524 -15.49 -13.05 39.28
N GLY A 525 -15.18 -11.88 39.85
CA GLY A 525 -14.04 -11.70 40.76
C GLY A 525 -12.67 -11.88 40.10
N ILE A 526 -12.59 -11.79 38.78
CA ILE A 526 -11.34 -11.93 38.02
C ILE A 526 -10.69 -10.56 37.87
N LEU A 527 -9.44 -10.46 38.33
CA LEU A 527 -8.62 -9.26 38.17
C LEU A 527 -7.95 -9.26 36.80
N ILE A 528 -8.06 -8.13 36.10
CA ILE A 528 -7.37 -7.90 34.83
C ILE A 528 -6.33 -6.78 34.98
N PRO A 529 -5.31 -6.70 34.10
CA PRO A 529 -4.30 -5.65 34.17
C PRO A 529 -4.90 -4.23 34.05
N ASP A 530 -4.34 -3.27 34.79
CA ASP A 530 -4.76 -1.86 34.70
C ASP A 530 -4.49 -1.25 33.32
N LYS A 531 -3.40 -1.67 32.67
CA LYS A 531 -3.06 -1.25 31.32
C LYS A 531 -3.91 -2.02 30.31
N PRO A 532 -4.67 -1.35 29.42
CA PRO A 532 -5.45 -2.02 28.39
C PRO A 532 -4.62 -2.93 27.48
N GLN A 533 -5.12 -4.15 27.22
CA GLN A 533 -4.48 -5.18 26.40
C GLN A 533 -5.46 -5.75 25.37
N LEU A 534 -6.03 -4.90 24.52
CA LEU A 534 -6.90 -5.36 23.43
C LEU A 534 -6.10 -6.19 22.40
N PRO A 535 -6.56 -7.39 22.01
CA PRO A 535 -5.82 -8.19 21.03
C PRO A 535 -5.86 -7.62 19.61
N LYS A 536 -4.75 -7.82 18.89
CA LYS A 536 -4.59 -7.46 17.47
C LYS A 536 -5.47 -8.32 16.54
N PHE A 537 -5.48 -7.99 15.25
CA PHE A 537 -6.12 -8.76 14.19
C PHE A 537 -5.25 -9.96 13.80
N TYR A 538 -5.84 -11.14 13.58
CA TYR A 538 -5.12 -12.35 13.16
C TYR A 538 -5.83 -13.10 12.02
N THR A 539 -5.04 -13.80 11.22
CA THR A 539 -5.50 -14.73 10.16
C THR A 539 -4.65 -16.00 10.19
N LYS A 540 -5.03 -17.01 9.38
CA LYS A 540 -4.23 -18.23 9.19
C LYS A 540 -2.82 -17.98 8.64
N ILE A 541 -2.57 -16.82 7.99
CA ILE A 541 -1.21 -16.44 7.58
C ILE A 541 -0.29 -16.30 8.80
N ASP A 542 -0.80 -15.85 9.95
CA ASP A 542 0.02 -15.63 11.13
C ASP A 542 0.55 -16.93 11.75
N GLU A 543 -0.08 -18.06 11.43
CA GLU A 543 0.28 -19.40 11.91
C GLU A 543 1.38 -20.05 11.05
N VAL A 544 1.72 -19.47 9.90
CA VAL A 544 2.79 -19.99 9.02
C VAL A 544 4.13 -20.01 9.76
N ASP A 545 4.79 -21.16 9.75
CA ASP A 545 6.13 -21.33 10.32
C ASP A 545 7.20 -20.81 9.35
N LEU A 546 8.09 -19.97 9.87
CA LEU A 546 9.25 -19.45 9.13
C LEU A 546 10.57 -20.04 9.64
N SER A 547 10.53 -20.98 10.58
CA SER A 547 11.74 -21.56 11.15
C SER A 547 12.54 -22.31 10.08
N VAL A 548 13.86 -22.27 10.20
CA VAL A 548 14.80 -22.93 9.28
C VAL A 548 15.99 -23.46 10.06
N THR A 549 16.48 -24.64 9.70
CA THR A 549 17.66 -25.24 10.34
C THR A 549 18.86 -25.11 9.40
N ILE A 550 19.96 -24.55 9.90
CA ILE A 550 21.17 -24.28 9.13
C ILE A 550 22.36 -24.79 9.96
N CYS A 551 23.13 -25.72 9.41
CA CYS A 551 24.28 -26.34 10.11
C CYS A 551 23.93 -26.88 11.52
N GLY A 552 22.72 -27.43 11.68
CA GLY A 552 22.21 -27.93 12.98
C GLY A 552 21.67 -26.84 13.92
N LEU A 553 21.77 -25.55 13.56
CA LEU A 553 21.22 -24.44 14.34
C LEU A 553 19.80 -24.12 13.89
N LYS A 554 18.86 -24.02 14.84
CA LYS A 554 17.47 -23.68 14.54
C LYS A 554 17.24 -22.17 14.61
N PHE A 555 16.99 -21.56 13.46
CA PHE A 555 16.62 -20.15 13.36
C PHE A 555 15.11 -20.02 13.48
N PRO A 556 14.56 -19.13 14.33
CA PRO A 556 13.12 -18.95 14.46
C PRO A 556 12.49 -18.25 13.24
N ASN A 557 13.30 -17.52 12.47
CA ASN A 557 12.97 -16.97 11.16
C ASN A 557 14.28 -16.69 10.40
N PRO A 558 14.29 -16.56 9.06
CA PRO A 558 15.51 -16.46 8.29
C PRO A 558 16.15 -15.07 8.30
N PHE A 559 15.60 -14.08 9.00
CA PHE A 559 16.08 -12.69 8.97
C PHE A 559 16.99 -12.36 10.16
N GLY A 560 18.11 -11.71 9.88
CA GLY A 560 19.06 -11.30 10.90
C GLY A 560 19.80 -10.01 10.59
N LEU A 561 20.34 -9.39 11.64
CA LEU A 561 21.18 -8.21 11.47
C LEU A 561 22.58 -8.61 11.01
N ALA A 562 23.05 -7.98 9.93
CA ALA A 562 24.43 -8.14 9.46
C ALA A 562 25.43 -7.49 10.43
N SER A 563 26.70 -7.95 10.41
CA SER A 563 27.82 -7.28 11.10
C SER A 563 28.06 -5.89 10.50
N ALA A 564 27.49 -4.84 11.09
CA ALA A 564 27.39 -3.51 10.48
C ALA A 564 26.94 -2.44 11.50
N PRO A 565 26.68 -1.17 11.10
CA PRO A 565 26.24 -0.13 12.05
C PRO A 565 25.02 -0.50 12.92
N PRO A 566 23.99 -1.23 12.43
CA PRO A 566 22.90 -1.72 13.28
C PRO A 566 23.30 -2.65 14.42
N THR A 567 24.52 -3.20 14.40
CA THR A 567 25.08 -4.06 15.45
C THR A 567 26.32 -3.44 16.10
N THR A 568 26.43 -2.10 16.09
CA THR A 568 27.56 -1.36 16.71
C THR A 568 27.74 -1.66 18.20
N ALA A 569 26.67 -1.97 18.93
CA ALA A 569 26.69 -2.32 20.34
C ALA A 569 25.72 -3.47 20.66
N SER A 570 26.04 -4.29 21.66
CA SER A 570 25.23 -5.43 22.09
C SER A 570 23.83 -5.03 22.58
N ALA A 571 23.70 -3.86 23.23
CA ALA A 571 22.40 -3.30 23.60
C ALA A 571 21.48 -3.02 22.38
N MET A 572 22.03 -2.82 21.19
CA MET A 572 21.25 -2.71 19.95
C MET A 572 20.76 -4.09 19.50
N MET A 573 21.62 -5.11 19.57
CA MET A 573 21.27 -6.50 19.25
C MET A 573 20.18 -7.03 20.20
N ARG A 574 20.26 -6.70 21.50
CA ARG A 574 19.18 -6.98 22.48
C ARG A 574 17.83 -6.44 22.00
N ARG A 575 17.76 -5.15 21.66
CA ARG A 575 16.53 -4.53 21.15
C ARG A 575 16.06 -5.12 19.84
N ALA A 576 16.97 -5.60 19.00
CA ALA A 576 16.61 -6.33 17.78
C ALA A 576 15.98 -7.69 18.10
N TYR A 577 16.52 -8.46 19.05
CA TYR A 577 15.89 -9.70 19.49
C TYR A 577 14.52 -9.47 20.12
N GLU A 578 14.38 -8.44 20.96
CA GLU A 578 13.09 -8.00 21.53
C GLU A 578 12.07 -7.63 20.43
N ALA A 579 12.53 -6.99 19.35
CA ALA A 579 11.67 -6.67 18.20
C ALA A 579 11.28 -7.89 17.36
N GLY A 580 12.00 -9.01 17.47
CA GLY A 580 11.66 -10.28 16.80
C GLY A 580 12.69 -10.80 15.78
N TRP A 581 13.86 -10.16 15.64
CA TRP A 581 14.91 -10.64 14.73
C TRP A 581 15.32 -12.07 15.07
N GLY A 582 15.54 -12.91 14.05
CA GLY A 582 15.83 -14.33 14.24
C GLY A 582 17.27 -14.58 14.66
N PHE A 583 18.19 -13.78 14.12
CA PHE A 583 19.60 -13.83 14.48
C PHE A 583 20.26 -12.45 14.42
N CYS A 584 21.42 -12.30 15.06
CA CYS A 584 22.26 -11.12 14.91
C CYS A 584 23.71 -11.55 14.70
N VAL A 585 24.44 -10.79 13.89
CA VAL A 585 25.88 -10.90 13.77
C VAL A 585 26.53 -9.72 14.49
N SER A 586 27.43 -9.99 15.45
CA SER A 586 28.16 -8.92 16.14
C SER A 586 28.91 -8.04 15.13
N LYS A 587 29.15 -6.76 15.45
CA LYS A 587 30.09 -5.96 14.65
C LYS A 587 31.45 -6.65 14.74
N THR A 588 32.10 -6.86 13.59
CA THR A 588 33.41 -7.52 13.50
C THR A 588 34.36 -6.97 14.56
N PHE A 589 34.94 -7.85 15.38
CA PHE A 589 35.93 -7.47 16.39
C PHE A 589 37.21 -8.30 16.23
N ALA A 590 38.29 -7.81 16.82
CA ALA A 590 39.63 -8.39 16.71
C ALA A 590 40.28 -8.45 18.10
N LEU A 591 41.47 -9.03 18.17
CA LEU A 591 42.31 -8.97 19.38
C LEU A 591 42.74 -7.53 19.67
N ASP A 592 43.07 -7.22 20.92
CA ASP A 592 43.37 -5.85 21.35
C ASP A 592 44.58 -5.23 20.62
N LYS A 593 45.50 -6.06 20.12
CA LYS A 593 46.63 -5.61 19.29
C LYS A 593 46.22 -5.04 17.93
N ASP A 594 45.03 -5.39 17.45
CA ASP A 594 44.48 -5.00 16.14
C ASP A 594 43.40 -3.91 16.26
N MET A 595 43.35 -3.23 17.41
CA MET A 595 42.41 -2.13 17.65
C MET A 595 42.48 -1.05 16.55
N VAL A 596 41.31 -0.50 16.24
CA VAL A 596 41.12 0.50 15.19
C VAL A 596 40.53 1.79 15.76
N THR A 597 40.63 2.86 14.97
CA THR A 597 39.95 4.13 15.25
C THR A 597 39.31 4.60 13.96
N ASN A 598 38.02 4.87 14.00
CA ASN A 598 37.26 5.35 12.85
C ASN A 598 37.54 6.82 12.56
N VAL A 599 37.45 7.19 11.28
CA VAL A 599 37.44 8.59 10.83
C VAL A 599 36.00 9.14 10.78
N SER A 600 35.85 10.45 10.58
CA SER A 600 34.55 11.10 10.38
C SER A 600 34.65 12.31 9.43
N PRO A 601 33.67 12.52 8.51
CA PRO A 601 32.48 11.70 8.24
C PRO A 601 32.81 10.39 7.52
N ARG A 602 32.06 9.30 7.78
CA ARG A 602 32.40 7.96 7.24
C ARG A 602 31.26 7.15 6.63
N ILE A 603 30.01 7.58 6.75
CA ILE A 603 28.85 6.94 6.11
C ILE A 603 28.09 8.04 5.38
N VAL A 604 27.83 7.85 4.09
CA VAL A 604 27.13 8.83 3.24
C VAL A 604 26.02 8.15 2.46
N ARG A 605 24.98 8.92 2.13
CA ARG A 605 23.93 8.47 1.22
C ARG A 605 24.48 8.15 -0.17
N GLY A 606 23.82 7.23 -0.84
CA GLY A 606 24.10 6.89 -2.22
C GLY A 606 23.67 7.96 -3.21
N THR A 607 24.39 8.15 -4.31
CA THR A 607 24.00 8.98 -5.47
C THR A 607 23.38 8.13 -6.58
N THR A 608 23.22 6.83 -6.35
CA THR A 608 22.80 5.82 -7.34
C THR A 608 21.37 5.98 -7.87
N SER A 609 20.54 6.78 -7.19
CA SER A 609 19.17 7.10 -7.58
C SER A 609 18.93 8.61 -7.78
N GLY A 610 19.99 9.38 -8.05
CA GLY A 610 19.91 10.82 -8.25
C GLY A 610 19.64 11.60 -6.97
N HIS A 611 19.08 12.81 -7.10
CA HIS A 611 18.90 13.77 -6.01
C HIS A 611 17.63 13.53 -5.16
N ILE A 612 17.34 12.27 -4.81
CA ILE A 612 16.20 11.88 -3.96
C ILE A 612 16.67 11.72 -2.51
N TYR A 613 16.23 12.59 -1.59
CA TYR A 613 16.64 12.58 -0.18
C TYR A 613 15.55 11.94 0.70
N GLY A 614 15.89 11.65 1.97
CA GLY A 614 14.96 11.06 2.92
C GLY A 614 14.84 9.54 2.77
N PRO A 615 13.63 8.96 2.89
CA PRO A 615 13.42 7.52 3.00
C PRO A 615 13.90 6.75 1.77
N GLY A 616 14.25 5.47 1.96
CA GLY A 616 14.51 4.54 0.86
C GLY A 616 15.73 4.89 0.01
N GLN A 617 16.83 5.35 0.62
CA GLN A 617 18.08 5.56 -0.09
C GLN A 617 18.53 4.26 -0.77
N GLY A 618 18.76 4.31 -2.08
CA GLY A 618 19.09 3.12 -2.87
C GLY A 618 20.46 2.52 -2.51
N SER A 619 21.35 3.33 -1.94
CA SER A 619 22.60 2.84 -1.39
C SER A 619 23.12 3.72 -0.27
N PHE A 620 24.11 3.20 0.44
CA PHE A 620 25.04 3.97 1.26
C PHE A 620 26.44 3.59 0.85
N LEU A 621 27.38 4.52 1.00
CA LEU A 621 28.81 4.21 0.99
C LEU A 621 29.39 4.45 2.38
N ASN A 622 30.21 3.52 2.85
CA ASN A 622 30.92 3.66 4.11
C ASN A 622 32.44 3.45 3.95
N ILE A 623 33.20 4.16 4.76
CA ILE A 623 34.64 3.96 5.00
C ILE A 623 34.87 3.63 6.48
N GLU A 624 33.97 2.83 7.06
CA GLU A 624 33.96 2.44 8.48
C GLU A 624 34.73 1.13 8.71
N LEU A 625 35.63 1.11 9.67
CA LEU A 625 36.43 -0.08 9.99
C LEU A 625 35.63 -1.12 10.78
N ILE A 626 36.34 -2.09 11.37
CA ILE A 626 35.79 -3.02 12.36
C ILE A 626 35.36 -2.27 13.65
N SER A 627 34.86 -3.01 14.64
CA SER A 627 34.42 -2.43 15.91
C SER A 627 35.56 -1.68 16.61
N GLU A 628 35.25 -0.50 17.15
CA GLU A 628 36.15 0.22 18.08
C GLU A 628 35.99 -0.29 19.52
N LYS A 629 35.11 -1.26 19.77
CA LYS A 629 34.96 -1.91 21.07
C LYS A 629 35.89 -3.12 21.16
N THR A 630 36.46 -3.34 22.34
CA THR A 630 37.46 -4.36 22.60
C THR A 630 36.93 -5.77 22.44
N CYS A 631 37.84 -6.75 22.33
CA CYS A 631 37.49 -8.16 22.32
C CYS A 631 36.68 -8.52 23.58
N ALA A 632 37.17 -8.12 24.76
CA ALA A 632 36.51 -8.41 26.05
C ALA A 632 35.05 -7.95 26.10
N TYR A 633 34.75 -6.75 25.59
CA TYR A 633 33.38 -6.23 25.53
C TYR A 633 32.45 -7.18 24.74
N TRP A 634 32.92 -7.69 23.60
CA TRP A 634 32.12 -8.57 22.76
C TRP A 634 31.95 -9.94 23.38
N LEU A 635 32.99 -10.51 24.00
CA LEU A 635 32.88 -11.80 24.69
C LEU A 635 31.88 -11.76 25.85
N GLU A 636 31.94 -10.72 26.68
CA GLU A 636 30.95 -10.51 27.75
C GLU A 636 29.54 -10.32 27.18
N SER A 637 29.40 -9.49 26.15
CA SER A 637 28.13 -9.25 25.48
C SER A 637 27.51 -10.50 24.84
N ILE A 638 28.33 -11.38 24.26
CA ILE A 638 27.89 -12.66 23.68
C ILE A 638 27.29 -13.53 24.78
N THR A 639 28.02 -13.66 25.90
CA THR A 639 27.59 -14.43 27.08
C THR A 639 26.24 -13.91 27.60
N GLU A 640 26.10 -12.59 27.76
CA GLU A 640 24.85 -11.96 28.22
C GLU A 640 23.69 -12.17 27.26
N LEU A 641 23.89 -11.95 25.97
CA LEU A 641 22.83 -12.09 24.97
C LEU A 641 22.36 -13.54 24.86
N LYS A 642 23.27 -14.51 24.93
CA LYS A 642 22.90 -15.93 24.87
C LYS A 642 22.25 -16.44 26.15
N ARG A 643 22.63 -15.91 27.31
CA ARG A 643 21.91 -16.14 28.57
C ARG A 643 20.46 -15.64 28.49
N ASP A 644 20.27 -14.44 27.96
CA ASP A 644 18.96 -13.78 27.97
C ASP A 644 18.06 -14.21 26.79
N PHE A 645 18.67 -14.66 25.68
CA PHE A 645 17.97 -15.08 24.46
C PHE A 645 18.52 -16.42 23.93
N PRO A 646 18.31 -17.54 24.66
CA PRO A 646 18.88 -18.84 24.29
C PRO A 646 18.41 -19.34 22.91
N ASP A 647 17.16 -19.07 22.55
CA ASP A 647 16.53 -19.50 21.29
C ASP A 647 16.86 -18.58 20.09
N LYS A 648 17.61 -17.50 20.31
CA LYS A 648 18.03 -16.58 19.25
C LYS A 648 19.47 -16.88 18.85
N ILE A 649 19.71 -16.91 17.55
CA ILE A 649 21.05 -17.21 17.03
C ILE A 649 21.94 -15.96 17.12
N LEU A 650 23.13 -16.12 17.69
CA LEU A 650 24.18 -15.11 17.74
C LEU A 650 25.42 -15.62 17.01
N ILE A 651 25.81 -14.88 15.96
CA ILE A 651 27.01 -15.17 15.18
C ILE A 651 28.10 -14.15 15.52
N ALA A 652 29.24 -14.60 16.03
CA ALA A 652 30.35 -13.71 16.34
C ALA A 652 31.17 -13.41 15.07
N SER A 653 31.13 -12.17 14.60
CA SER A 653 31.98 -11.74 13.48
C SER A 653 33.37 -11.40 13.99
N ILE A 654 34.39 -12.09 13.50
CA ILE A 654 35.78 -11.96 13.95
C ILE A 654 36.73 -11.72 12.78
N MET A 655 37.85 -11.04 13.07
CA MET A 655 38.89 -10.78 12.08
C MET A 655 40.27 -10.68 12.73
N CYS A 656 41.26 -11.31 12.09
CA CYS A 656 42.68 -11.22 12.44
C CYS A 656 43.53 -10.95 11.20
N SER A 657 44.80 -10.59 11.41
CA SER A 657 45.84 -10.67 10.39
C SER A 657 46.02 -12.10 9.87
N TYR A 658 46.76 -12.31 8.78
CA TYR A 658 47.07 -13.66 8.28
C TYR A 658 48.08 -14.36 9.21
N ASN A 659 47.62 -14.75 10.39
CA ASN A 659 48.38 -15.41 11.44
C ASN A 659 47.53 -16.52 12.07
N ALA A 660 48.08 -17.74 12.11
CA ALA A 660 47.33 -18.92 12.55
C ALA A 660 46.98 -18.88 14.04
N GLU A 661 47.90 -18.41 14.87
CA GLU A 661 47.72 -18.31 16.32
C GLU A 661 46.59 -17.34 16.68
N ASP A 662 46.52 -16.18 16.02
CA ASP A 662 45.52 -15.16 16.25
C ASP A 662 44.11 -15.63 15.92
N TRP A 663 43.94 -16.23 14.73
CA TRP A 663 42.65 -16.79 14.33
C TRP A 663 42.21 -17.91 15.27
N THR A 664 43.15 -18.74 15.72
CA THR A 664 42.89 -19.82 16.69
C THR A 664 42.47 -19.25 18.04
N GLU A 665 43.18 -18.26 18.56
CA GLU A 665 42.90 -17.62 19.85
C GLU A 665 41.54 -16.94 19.86
N LEU A 666 41.28 -16.09 18.86
CA LEU A 666 40.05 -15.30 18.80
C LEU A 666 38.81 -16.19 18.55
N ALA A 667 38.93 -17.21 17.71
CA ALA A 667 37.83 -18.15 17.45
C ALA A 667 37.46 -18.94 18.71
N LYS A 668 38.45 -19.45 19.46
CA LYS A 668 38.21 -20.15 20.74
C LYS A 668 37.56 -19.24 21.77
N LYS A 669 38.07 -18.01 21.93
CA LYS A 669 37.48 -17.03 22.85
C LYS A 669 36.00 -16.76 22.53
N ALA A 670 35.66 -16.60 21.25
CA ALA A 670 34.28 -16.37 20.83
C ALA A 670 33.38 -17.60 21.08
N GLU A 671 33.87 -18.81 20.80
CA GLU A 671 33.16 -20.07 21.10
C GLU A 671 32.95 -20.24 22.61
N GLU A 672 33.99 -20.03 23.42
CA GLU A 672 33.94 -20.12 24.89
C GLU A 672 32.97 -19.11 25.51
N ALA A 673 32.81 -17.93 24.90
CA ALA A 673 31.80 -16.94 25.29
C ALA A 673 30.36 -17.39 24.98
N GLY A 674 30.17 -18.46 24.20
CA GLY A 674 28.88 -19.07 23.92
C GLY A 674 28.25 -18.67 22.59
N SER A 675 29.01 -18.13 21.62
CA SER A 675 28.47 -17.85 20.28
C SER A 675 27.94 -19.13 19.61
N ASP A 676 26.78 -19.07 18.96
CA ASP A 676 26.22 -20.24 18.26
C ASP A 676 27.00 -20.59 16.98
N ALA A 677 27.60 -19.58 16.35
CA ALA A 677 28.46 -19.73 15.17
C ALA A 677 29.44 -18.56 15.06
N LEU A 678 30.42 -18.70 14.17
CA LEU A 678 31.36 -17.62 13.82
C LEU A 678 31.14 -17.12 12.39
N GLU A 679 31.42 -15.84 12.14
CA GLU A 679 31.53 -15.27 10.80
C GLU A 679 32.95 -14.71 10.60
N LEU A 680 33.71 -15.29 9.68
CA LEU A 680 35.08 -14.86 9.40
C LEU A 680 35.04 -13.70 8.42
N ASN A 681 35.36 -12.49 8.88
CA ASN A 681 35.35 -11.32 8.01
C ASN A 681 36.63 -11.25 7.16
N LEU A 682 36.57 -11.83 5.97
CA LEU A 682 37.67 -11.84 5.00
C LEU A 682 37.50 -10.74 3.94
N SER A 683 36.65 -9.74 4.18
CA SER A 683 36.05 -9.01 3.06
C SER A 683 35.95 -7.50 3.20
N CYS A 684 36.35 -6.92 4.34
CA CYS A 684 36.34 -5.47 4.51
C CYS A 684 37.26 -4.80 3.44
N PRO A 685 36.72 -3.96 2.53
CA PRO A 685 37.48 -3.48 1.37
C PRO A 685 38.33 -2.24 1.66
N HIS A 686 38.26 -1.65 2.86
CA HIS A 686 38.88 -0.38 3.17
C HIS A 686 39.59 -0.39 4.53
N GLY A 687 40.74 0.28 4.60
CA GLY A 687 41.54 0.47 5.82
C GLY A 687 42.19 -0.79 6.43
N MET A 688 41.75 -1.99 6.04
CA MET A 688 42.28 -3.27 6.55
C MET A 688 43.20 -3.97 5.54
N GLY A 689 43.02 -3.74 4.24
CA GLY A 689 43.87 -4.34 3.19
C GLY A 689 45.35 -3.92 3.30
N GLU A 690 45.61 -2.66 3.64
CA GLU A 690 46.95 -2.12 3.91
C GLU A 690 47.64 -2.79 5.12
N ARG A 691 46.86 -3.48 5.97
CA ARG A 691 47.32 -4.23 7.13
C ARG A 691 47.35 -5.75 6.89
N GLY A 692 47.19 -6.20 5.64
CA GLY A 692 47.14 -7.63 5.29
C GLY A 692 45.87 -8.35 5.77
N MET A 693 44.80 -7.60 6.08
CA MET A 693 43.54 -8.10 6.64
C MET A 693 42.35 -7.86 5.70
N GLY A 694 41.22 -8.53 6.00
CA GLY A 694 39.98 -8.34 5.26
C GLY A 694 40.15 -8.68 3.77
N LEU A 695 39.82 -7.74 2.89
CA LEU A 695 39.86 -7.93 1.43
C LEU A 695 41.20 -8.48 0.91
N ALA A 696 42.33 -8.11 1.54
CA ALA A 696 43.64 -8.64 1.14
C ALA A 696 43.72 -10.16 1.25
N CYS A 697 43.03 -10.77 2.22
CA CYS A 697 42.92 -12.23 2.35
C CYS A 697 41.79 -12.80 1.48
N GLY A 698 40.61 -12.16 1.48
CA GLY A 698 39.42 -12.72 0.81
C GLY A 698 39.43 -12.70 -0.72
N GLN A 699 40.45 -12.12 -1.35
CA GLN A 699 40.65 -12.17 -2.80
C GLN A 699 41.52 -13.35 -3.24
N ASP A 700 42.20 -14.03 -2.31
CA ASP A 700 43.10 -15.15 -2.59
C ASP A 700 42.50 -16.47 -2.06
N PRO A 701 42.17 -17.43 -2.94
CA PRO A 701 41.67 -18.74 -2.54
C PRO A 701 42.59 -19.48 -1.56
N GLU A 702 43.91 -19.34 -1.66
CA GLU A 702 44.84 -20.03 -0.77
C GLU A 702 44.76 -19.51 0.67
N LEU A 703 44.78 -18.19 0.83
CA LEU A 703 44.67 -17.55 2.14
C LEU A 703 43.33 -17.89 2.81
N VAL A 704 42.22 -17.82 2.05
CA VAL A 704 40.89 -18.19 2.56
C VAL A 704 40.85 -19.64 3.03
N ARG A 705 41.39 -20.58 2.24
CA ARG A 705 41.44 -22.00 2.62
C ARG A 705 42.22 -22.21 3.91
N ASN A 706 43.38 -21.56 4.05
CA ASN A 706 44.23 -21.73 5.22
C ASN A 706 43.59 -21.14 6.49
N ILE A 707 43.00 -19.95 6.40
CA ILE A 707 42.26 -19.35 7.53
C ILE A 707 41.12 -20.26 7.98
N CYS A 708 40.32 -20.79 7.04
CA CYS A 708 39.24 -21.71 7.37
C CYS A 708 39.77 -22.99 8.04
N ARG A 709 40.91 -23.53 7.60
CA ARG A 709 41.55 -24.71 8.23
C ARG A 709 41.96 -24.42 9.67
N TRP A 710 42.55 -23.26 9.93
CA TRP A 710 42.96 -22.88 11.28
C TRP A 710 41.75 -22.75 12.21
N VAL A 711 40.70 -22.06 11.77
CA VAL A 711 39.47 -21.91 12.57
C VAL A 711 38.78 -23.25 12.77
N ARG A 712 38.65 -24.09 11.73
CA ARG A 712 38.03 -25.42 11.87
C ARG A 712 38.76 -26.30 12.86
N ALA A 713 40.10 -26.24 12.90
CA ALA A 713 40.91 -26.98 13.86
C ALA A 713 40.81 -26.40 15.28
N ALA A 714 40.42 -25.13 15.42
CA ALA A 714 40.33 -24.42 16.69
C ALA A 714 38.98 -24.58 17.39
N THR A 715 37.88 -24.71 16.65
CA THR A 715 36.52 -24.68 17.19
C THR A 715 35.66 -25.86 16.76
N THR A 716 34.54 -26.08 17.46
CA THR A 716 33.53 -27.11 17.14
C THR A 716 32.21 -26.55 16.62
N ILE A 717 31.85 -25.33 17.01
CA ILE A 717 30.68 -24.63 16.48
C ILE A 717 30.80 -24.36 14.97
N PRO A 718 29.68 -24.17 14.25
CA PRO A 718 29.71 -23.81 12.84
C PRO A 718 30.39 -22.47 12.58
N PHE A 719 31.06 -22.32 11.43
CA PHE A 719 31.54 -21.03 10.99
C PHE A 719 31.35 -20.76 9.50
N PHE A 720 31.16 -19.49 9.17
CA PHE A 720 30.86 -18.99 7.83
C PHE A 720 31.95 -18.03 7.36
N ALA A 721 32.55 -18.27 6.19
CA ALA A 721 33.46 -17.30 5.59
C ALA A 721 32.66 -16.19 4.88
N LYS A 722 32.80 -14.94 5.32
CA LYS A 722 32.15 -13.79 4.65
C LYS A 722 32.96 -13.37 3.45
N LEU A 723 32.34 -13.45 2.26
CA LEU A 723 32.99 -13.28 0.96
C LEU A 723 32.84 -11.86 0.42
N THR A 724 33.85 -11.41 -0.31
CA THR A 724 33.89 -10.11 -0.96
C THR A 724 33.32 -10.26 -2.37
N PRO A 725 32.47 -9.34 -2.84
CA PRO A 725 32.07 -9.34 -4.25
C PRO A 725 33.16 -8.78 -5.18
N ASN A 726 34.25 -8.24 -4.61
CA ASN A 726 35.33 -7.57 -5.34
C ASN A 726 36.39 -8.57 -5.83
N VAL A 727 35.95 -9.65 -6.47
CA VAL A 727 36.78 -10.72 -7.04
C VAL A 727 36.26 -11.11 -8.41
N THR A 728 37.16 -11.56 -9.28
CA THR A 728 36.77 -12.04 -10.62
C THR A 728 35.84 -13.25 -10.55
N ASN A 729 36.18 -14.21 -9.69
CA ASN A 729 35.40 -15.43 -9.51
C ASN A 729 35.12 -15.71 -8.03
N ILE A 730 33.94 -15.33 -7.55
CA ILE A 730 33.57 -15.59 -6.15
C ILE A 730 33.42 -17.08 -5.83
N VAL A 731 33.13 -17.91 -6.84
CA VAL A 731 32.98 -19.36 -6.67
C VAL A 731 34.30 -20.00 -6.26
N SER A 732 35.45 -19.54 -6.78
CA SER A 732 36.75 -20.11 -6.36
C SER A 732 37.06 -19.81 -4.90
N ILE A 733 36.64 -18.64 -4.40
CA ILE A 733 36.78 -18.28 -2.99
C ILE A 733 35.83 -19.12 -2.11
N ALA A 734 34.58 -19.29 -2.53
CA ALA A 734 33.62 -20.14 -1.82
C ALA A 734 34.10 -21.61 -1.76
N LYS A 735 34.64 -22.14 -2.86
CA LYS A 735 35.26 -23.48 -2.91
C LYS A 735 36.43 -23.60 -1.97
N ALA A 736 37.31 -22.60 -1.92
CA ALA A 736 38.42 -22.57 -0.97
C ALA A 736 37.96 -22.56 0.49
N ALA A 737 36.91 -21.81 0.82
CA ALA A 737 36.33 -21.83 2.16
C ALA A 737 35.75 -23.22 2.51
N TYR A 738 35.01 -23.82 1.58
CA TYR A 738 34.48 -25.19 1.72
C TYR A 738 35.60 -26.23 1.93
N GLU A 739 36.62 -26.23 1.07
CA GLU A 739 37.81 -27.09 1.19
C GLU A 739 38.62 -26.85 2.47
N GLY A 740 38.50 -25.64 3.04
CA GLY A 740 39.11 -25.28 4.31
C GLY A 740 38.30 -25.74 5.53
N GLY A 741 37.09 -26.28 5.33
CA GLY A 741 36.24 -26.78 6.40
C GLY A 741 35.22 -25.77 6.93
N ALA A 742 34.95 -24.67 6.22
CA ALA A 742 33.83 -23.79 6.56
C ALA A 742 32.50 -24.53 6.39
N ASP A 743 31.55 -24.30 7.30
CA ASP A 743 30.22 -24.90 7.28
C ASP A 743 29.27 -24.19 6.31
N GLY A 744 29.66 -23.03 5.82
CA GLY A 744 28.93 -22.24 4.84
C GLY A 744 29.67 -20.94 4.50
N VAL A 745 29.02 -20.07 3.73
CA VAL A 745 29.55 -18.74 3.39
C VAL A 745 28.52 -17.65 3.57
N THR A 746 28.97 -16.45 3.91
CA THR A 746 28.14 -15.24 3.84
C THR A 746 28.42 -14.51 2.51
N ALA A 747 27.40 -14.37 1.65
CA ALA A 747 27.52 -13.78 0.31
C ALA A 747 26.56 -12.58 0.16
N THR A 748 27.02 -11.32 0.11
CA THR A 748 28.42 -10.85 0.15
C THR A 748 28.61 -9.63 1.06
N ASN A 749 29.86 -9.24 1.26
CA ASN A 749 30.20 -7.92 1.80
C ASN A 749 29.92 -6.80 0.76
N THR A 750 30.29 -5.57 1.08
CA THR A 750 30.07 -4.38 0.23
C THR A 750 30.89 -4.38 -1.06
N VAL A 751 30.38 -3.69 -2.08
CA VAL A 751 31.09 -3.45 -3.35
C VAL A 751 31.99 -2.23 -3.20
N SER A 752 33.26 -2.33 -3.59
CA SER A 752 34.20 -1.20 -3.51
C SER A 752 33.82 -0.09 -4.49
N GLY A 753 33.87 1.17 -4.06
CA GLY A 753 33.54 2.30 -4.92
C GLY A 753 33.87 3.68 -4.35
N LEU A 754 33.54 4.70 -5.13
CA LEU A 754 33.60 6.12 -4.78
C LEU A 754 32.24 6.75 -5.08
N MET A 755 31.55 7.30 -4.08
CA MET A 755 30.13 7.66 -4.24
C MET A 755 29.91 8.92 -5.09
N GLY A 756 30.86 9.86 -5.05
CA GLY A 756 30.78 11.05 -5.88
C GLY A 756 31.83 12.10 -5.52
N LEU A 757 32.05 12.98 -6.50
CA LEU A 757 32.83 14.19 -6.36
C LEU A 757 31.90 15.39 -6.48
N ARG A 758 32.23 16.46 -5.77
CA ARG A 758 31.58 17.77 -5.87
C ARG A 758 32.15 18.53 -7.09
N PRO A 759 31.47 19.60 -7.54
CA PRO A 759 31.96 20.43 -8.65
C PRO A 759 33.36 21.04 -8.43
N ASP A 760 33.78 21.21 -7.18
CA ASP A 760 35.13 21.69 -6.82
C ASP A 760 36.20 20.58 -6.83
N GLY A 761 35.83 19.36 -7.20
CA GLY A 761 36.71 18.18 -7.22
C GLY A 761 36.83 17.46 -5.87
N SER A 762 36.30 18.00 -4.77
CA SER A 762 36.36 17.33 -3.47
C SER A 762 35.39 16.15 -3.39
N ALA A 763 35.79 15.06 -2.72
CA ALA A 763 34.96 13.87 -2.58
C ALA A 763 33.91 13.99 -1.46
N TRP A 764 32.90 13.11 -1.45
CA TRP A 764 32.03 12.93 -0.30
C TRP A 764 31.91 11.45 0.05
N PRO A 765 32.36 11.01 1.25
CA PRO A 765 32.83 11.81 2.38
C PRO A 765 34.21 12.49 2.18
N SER A 766 34.42 13.62 2.85
CA SER A 766 35.68 14.39 2.89
C SER A 766 36.22 14.44 4.33
N ILE A 767 37.44 13.97 4.55
CA ILE A 767 38.11 13.89 5.85
C ILE A 767 39.17 14.99 5.98
N GLY A 768 39.23 15.63 7.16
CA GLY A 768 40.26 16.62 7.48
C GLY A 768 40.16 17.92 6.68
N LYS A 769 41.13 18.82 6.88
CA LYS A 769 41.19 20.11 6.18
C LYS A 769 41.52 19.93 4.70
N GLU A 770 42.26 18.87 4.39
CA GLU A 770 42.69 18.48 3.06
C GLU A 770 41.54 17.87 2.23
N LYS A 771 40.38 17.61 2.85
CA LYS A 771 39.20 17.00 2.22
C LYS A 771 39.52 15.66 1.52
N LYS A 772 40.38 14.85 2.15
CA LYS A 772 40.81 13.54 1.63
C LYS A 772 39.67 12.52 1.72
N THR A 773 39.76 11.47 0.91
CA THR A 773 38.88 10.32 0.99
C THR A 773 39.63 9.04 0.60
N THR A 774 38.99 7.89 0.76
CA THR A 774 39.46 6.61 0.22
C THR A 774 38.26 5.87 -0.40
N TYR A 775 38.52 4.78 -1.14
CA TYR A 775 37.45 3.93 -1.63
C TYR A 775 36.67 3.31 -0.47
N GLY A 776 35.35 3.35 -0.54
CA GLY A 776 34.46 2.82 0.48
C GLY A 776 33.67 1.61 -0.01
N GLY A 777 32.94 1.00 0.91
CA GLY A 777 31.99 -0.08 0.63
C GLY A 777 30.59 0.46 0.33
N VAL A 778 30.12 0.24 -0.91
CA VAL A 778 28.74 0.45 -1.32
C VAL A 778 27.85 -0.70 -0.83
N SER A 779 26.73 -0.33 -0.21
CA SER A 779 25.69 -1.23 0.32
C SER A 779 24.30 -0.81 -0.18
N GLY A 780 23.25 -1.52 0.22
CA GLY A 780 21.86 -1.20 -0.14
C GLY A 780 21.38 -1.89 -1.42
N ASN A 781 20.19 -1.50 -1.88
CA ASN A 781 19.53 -2.18 -3.02
C ASN A 781 20.30 -2.03 -4.34
N ALA A 782 21.14 -1.00 -4.48
CA ALA A 782 22.01 -0.83 -5.65
C ALA A 782 22.96 -2.01 -5.88
N ILE A 783 23.35 -2.74 -4.84
CA ILE A 783 24.23 -3.91 -4.96
C ILE A 783 23.47 -5.25 -4.98
N ARG A 784 22.14 -5.25 -4.85
CA ARG A 784 21.33 -6.49 -4.85
C ARG A 784 21.58 -7.37 -6.08
N PRO A 785 21.68 -6.84 -7.31
CA PRO A 785 21.95 -7.69 -8.48
C PRO A 785 23.30 -8.42 -8.39
N ILE A 786 24.32 -7.78 -7.78
CA ILE A 786 25.65 -8.37 -7.58
C ILE A 786 25.57 -9.50 -6.53
N ALA A 787 24.86 -9.26 -5.43
CA ALA A 787 24.66 -10.24 -4.38
C ALA A 787 23.82 -11.45 -4.86
N LEU A 788 22.73 -11.23 -5.60
CA LEU A 788 21.92 -12.32 -6.18
C LEU A 788 22.75 -13.18 -7.14
N ARG A 789 23.59 -12.57 -7.98
CA ARG A 789 24.53 -13.31 -8.83
C ARG A 789 25.51 -14.14 -8.01
N ALA A 790 26.08 -13.57 -6.95
CA ALA A 790 27.01 -14.29 -6.08
C ALA A 790 26.35 -15.51 -5.42
N VAL A 791 25.18 -15.31 -4.81
CA VAL A 791 24.42 -16.38 -4.13
C VAL A 791 24.07 -17.50 -5.10
N THR A 792 23.47 -17.17 -6.25
CA THR A 792 23.09 -18.18 -7.26
C THR A 792 24.29 -18.91 -7.85
N ALA A 793 25.40 -18.21 -8.13
CA ALA A 793 26.61 -18.83 -8.66
C ALA A 793 27.25 -19.80 -7.65
N VAL A 794 27.30 -19.43 -6.38
CA VAL A 794 27.82 -20.32 -5.31
C VAL A 794 26.89 -21.51 -5.12
N ALA A 795 25.57 -21.30 -5.02
CA ALA A 795 24.60 -22.36 -4.83
C ALA A 795 24.60 -23.40 -5.96
N ARG A 796 24.79 -22.96 -7.23
CA ARG A 796 24.94 -23.88 -8.37
C ARG A 796 26.25 -24.67 -8.32
N ALA A 797 27.33 -24.03 -7.89
CA ALA A 797 28.67 -24.63 -7.90
C ALA A 797 28.94 -25.54 -6.69
N LEU A 798 28.24 -25.32 -5.58
CA LEU A 798 28.32 -26.07 -4.33
C LEU A 798 26.90 -26.39 -3.81
N PRO A 799 26.17 -27.33 -4.46
CA PRO A 799 24.82 -27.67 -4.05
C PRO A 799 24.77 -28.13 -2.59
N GLY A 800 23.81 -27.61 -1.84
CA GLY A 800 23.63 -27.92 -0.41
C GLY A 800 24.59 -27.20 0.54
N PHE A 801 25.59 -26.46 0.03
CA PHE A 801 26.48 -25.66 0.87
C PHE A 801 25.73 -24.44 1.42
N PRO A 802 25.61 -24.26 2.75
CA PRO A 802 24.85 -23.17 3.35
C PRO A 802 25.33 -21.77 2.94
N ILE A 803 24.38 -20.90 2.59
CA ILE A 803 24.67 -19.51 2.22
C ILE A 803 23.84 -18.56 3.08
N LEU A 804 24.51 -17.62 3.75
CA LEU A 804 23.88 -16.48 4.41
C LEU A 804 23.94 -15.29 3.44
N ALA A 805 22.81 -14.90 2.86
CA ALA A 805 22.77 -13.81 1.90
C ALA A 805 22.84 -12.43 2.57
N THR A 806 23.58 -11.50 1.96
CA THR A 806 23.58 -10.07 2.31
C THR A 806 23.82 -9.25 1.05
N GLY A 807 23.07 -8.16 0.90
CA GLY A 807 23.22 -7.22 -0.21
C GLY A 807 21.87 -6.72 -0.69
N GLY A 808 21.38 -5.64 -0.10
CA GLY A 808 20.17 -4.97 -0.56
C GLY A 808 18.86 -5.72 -0.27
N ILE A 809 18.83 -6.59 0.75
CA ILE A 809 17.58 -7.16 1.28
C ILE A 809 16.88 -6.08 2.09
N ASP A 810 15.68 -5.67 1.65
CA ASP A 810 14.90 -4.58 2.24
C ASP A 810 13.41 -4.91 2.45
N SER A 811 12.98 -6.13 2.11
CA SER A 811 11.60 -6.58 2.15
C SER A 811 11.52 -8.11 2.22
N ALA A 812 10.35 -8.65 2.55
CA ALA A 812 10.09 -10.08 2.43
C ALA A 812 10.19 -10.57 0.98
N ASP A 813 9.75 -9.76 0.01
CA ASP A 813 9.86 -10.07 -1.42
C ASP A 813 11.33 -10.21 -1.85
N ALA A 814 12.17 -9.23 -1.51
CA ALA A 814 13.60 -9.31 -1.77
C ALA A 814 14.25 -10.50 -1.03
N GLY A 815 13.85 -10.76 0.22
CA GLY A 815 14.30 -11.92 0.99
C GLY A 815 13.98 -13.25 0.32
N LEU A 816 12.74 -13.41 -0.17
CA LEU A 816 12.30 -14.60 -0.89
C LEU A 816 13.13 -14.81 -2.17
N GLN A 817 13.49 -13.76 -2.90
CA GLN A 817 14.36 -13.89 -4.08
C GLN A 817 15.72 -14.55 -3.74
N PHE A 818 16.31 -14.20 -2.60
CA PHE A 818 17.56 -14.81 -2.14
C PHE A 818 17.37 -16.26 -1.66
N LEU A 819 16.25 -16.58 -1.01
CA LEU A 819 15.94 -17.97 -0.64
C LEU A 819 15.79 -18.83 -1.90
N LEU A 820 14.97 -18.40 -2.86
CA LEU A 820 14.81 -19.05 -4.16
C LEU A 820 16.14 -19.15 -4.92
N GLY A 821 17.04 -18.19 -4.72
CA GLY A 821 18.39 -18.17 -5.28
C GLY A 821 19.40 -19.08 -4.58
N GLY A 822 19.02 -19.80 -3.51
CA GLY A 822 19.85 -20.82 -2.84
C GLY A 822 20.40 -20.44 -1.47
N SER A 823 20.04 -19.28 -0.92
CA SER A 823 20.42 -18.93 0.46
C SER A 823 19.48 -19.51 1.52
N SER A 824 20.00 -19.71 2.73
CA SER A 824 19.25 -20.27 3.86
C SER A 824 18.91 -19.22 4.92
N ALA A 825 19.68 -18.14 5.02
CA ALA A 825 19.41 -16.99 5.89
C ALA A 825 19.73 -15.66 5.21
N LEU A 826 19.18 -14.59 5.78
CA LEU A 826 19.06 -13.26 5.17
C LEU A 826 19.58 -12.20 6.15
N GLN A 827 20.80 -11.72 5.92
CA GLN A 827 21.43 -10.65 6.67
C GLN A 827 21.04 -9.26 6.14
N VAL A 828 20.63 -8.36 7.03
CA VAL A 828 20.14 -7.01 6.72
C VAL A 828 20.98 -5.92 7.40
N CYS A 829 21.28 -4.85 6.65
CA CYS A 829 21.94 -3.66 7.18
C CYS A 829 21.27 -2.37 6.69
N SER A 830 21.40 -2.06 5.40
CA SER A 830 21.02 -0.75 4.84
C SER A 830 19.54 -0.43 4.97
N SER A 831 18.66 -1.44 5.00
CA SER A 831 17.24 -1.23 5.23
C SER A 831 16.97 -0.71 6.65
N VAL A 832 17.64 -1.27 7.66
CA VAL A 832 17.57 -0.77 9.05
C VAL A 832 18.20 0.63 9.15
N GLN A 833 19.26 0.93 8.39
CA GLN A 833 19.82 2.29 8.35
C GLN A 833 18.87 3.31 7.70
N ASN A 834 18.08 2.89 6.71
CA ASN A 834 17.02 3.71 6.12
C ASN A 834 15.82 3.90 7.07
N GLN A 835 15.67 3.03 8.07
CA GLN A 835 14.49 2.94 8.93
C GLN A 835 14.91 2.65 10.38
N ASP A 836 14.51 1.51 10.92
CA ASP A 836 14.73 1.08 12.31
C ASP A 836 14.46 -0.42 12.45
N PHE A 837 14.55 -0.97 13.66
CA PHE A 837 14.42 -2.40 13.90
C PHE A 837 13.03 -2.97 13.66
N THR A 838 11.96 -2.17 13.59
CA THR A 838 10.57 -2.67 13.47
C THR A 838 10.26 -3.20 12.06
N VAL A 839 11.16 -3.02 11.09
CA VAL A 839 11.03 -3.62 9.76
C VAL A 839 10.98 -5.15 9.80
N ILE A 840 11.44 -5.77 10.90
CA ILE A 840 11.34 -7.23 11.07
C ILE A 840 9.90 -7.73 11.13
N GLU A 841 8.98 -6.98 11.73
CA GLU A 841 7.57 -7.37 11.78
C GLU A 841 6.99 -7.40 10.35
N ASP A 842 7.34 -6.42 9.53
CA ASP A 842 7.01 -6.39 8.10
C ASP A 842 7.61 -7.61 7.36
N TYR A 843 8.89 -7.93 7.59
CA TYR A 843 9.56 -9.04 6.89
C TYR A 843 8.97 -10.40 7.24
N ILE A 844 8.67 -10.63 8.51
CA ILE A 844 8.03 -11.85 8.98
C ILE A 844 6.63 -11.98 8.38
N LEU A 845 5.78 -10.96 8.52
CA LEU A 845 4.41 -11.00 8.02
C LEU A 845 4.37 -11.14 6.49
N GLY A 846 5.26 -10.42 5.79
CA GLY A 846 5.36 -10.48 4.34
C GLY A 846 5.79 -11.85 3.84
N LEU A 847 6.75 -12.49 4.52
CA LEU A 847 7.22 -13.81 4.11
C LEU A 847 6.17 -14.88 4.42
N LYS A 848 5.51 -14.81 5.58
CA LYS A 848 4.37 -15.69 5.89
C LYS A 848 3.28 -15.61 4.82
N ALA A 849 2.91 -14.40 4.40
CA ALA A 849 1.90 -14.21 3.36
C ALA A 849 2.36 -14.79 2.01
N LEU A 850 3.61 -14.54 1.60
CA LEU A 850 4.15 -15.08 0.34
C LEU A 850 4.19 -16.62 0.32
N LEU A 851 4.46 -17.26 1.46
CA LEU A 851 4.42 -18.72 1.60
C LEU A 851 2.97 -19.23 1.58
N TYR A 852 2.08 -18.61 2.37
CA TYR A 852 0.67 -18.98 2.43
C TYR A 852 0.01 -18.91 1.05
N MET A 853 0.21 -17.82 0.31
CA MET A 853 -0.44 -17.62 -0.99
C MET A 853 -0.06 -18.68 -2.04
N ARG A 854 1.13 -19.29 -1.94
CA ARG A 854 1.54 -20.41 -2.82
C ARG A 854 0.69 -21.66 -2.63
N SER A 855 0.02 -21.80 -1.48
CA SER A 855 -0.85 -22.93 -1.17
C SER A 855 -2.32 -22.71 -1.56
N VAL A 856 -2.68 -21.49 -1.99
CA VAL A 856 -4.05 -21.07 -2.28
C VAL A 856 -4.28 -21.02 -3.80
N GLU A 857 -5.14 -21.89 -4.31
CA GLU A 857 -5.35 -22.08 -5.77
C GLU A 857 -5.91 -20.82 -6.45
N SER A 858 -6.83 -20.09 -5.81
CA SER A 858 -7.44 -18.87 -6.35
C SER A 858 -6.44 -17.72 -6.54
N LEU A 859 -5.29 -17.78 -5.85
CA LEU A 859 -4.27 -16.74 -5.85
C LEU A 859 -3.05 -17.10 -6.73
N LYS A 860 -3.09 -18.21 -7.48
CA LYS A 860 -1.95 -18.68 -8.29
C LYS A 860 -1.46 -17.72 -9.37
N ASP A 861 -2.37 -16.89 -9.90
CA ASP A 861 -2.06 -15.92 -10.95
C ASP A 861 -1.54 -14.58 -10.39
N TRP A 862 -1.44 -14.47 -9.07
CA TRP A 862 -0.87 -13.30 -8.40
C TRP A 862 0.66 -13.36 -8.43
N MET A 863 1.28 -12.20 -8.59
CA MET A 863 2.72 -12.04 -8.49
C MET A 863 3.08 -11.73 -7.03
N GLY A 864 3.26 -12.78 -6.23
CA GLY A 864 3.39 -12.64 -4.78
C GLY A 864 2.10 -12.07 -4.20
N GLN A 865 2.18 -10.94 -3.51
CA GLN A 865 0.99 -10.26 -2.96
C GLN A 865 0.29 -9.30 -3.96
N SER A 866 0.81 -9.14 -5.18
CA SER A 866 0.22 -8.25 -6.19
C SER A 866 -0.79 -9.01 -7.07
N PRO A 867 -2.07 -8.60 -7.13
CA PRO A 867 -3.04 -9.22 -8.02
C PRO A 867 -2.70 -8.93 -9.50
N PRO A 868 -3.24 -9.71 -10.45
CA PRO A 868 -3.17 -9.36 -11.86
C PRO A 868 -3.63 -7.92 -12.09
N THR A 869 -2.76 -7.07 -12.66
CA THR A 869 -3.04 -5.65 -12.83
C THR A 869 -4.29 -5.45 -13.71
N PRO A 870 -5.38 -4.88 -13.17
CA PRO A 870 -6.57 -4.60 -13.96
C PRO A 870 -6.34 -3.40 -14.87
N LYS A 871 -7.09 -3.33 -15.98
CA LYS A 871 -7.11 -2.12 -16.82
C LYS A 871 -7.63 -0.95 -16.00
N HIS A 872 -6.78 0.06 -15.82
CA HIS A 872 -7.12 1.20 -14.98
C HIS A 872 -6.67 2.53 -15.56
N GLN A 873 -7.35 3.60 -15.16
CA GLN A 873 -6.88 4.98 -15.26
C GLN A 873 -6.95 5.61 -13.87
N LEU A 874 -5.84 6.16 -13.40
CA LEU A 874 -5.72 6.72 -12.05
C LEU A 874 -6.11 5.69 -10.95
N GLY A 875 -5.87 4.40 -11.18
CA GLY A 875 -6.23 3.32 -10.26
C GLY A 875 -7.71 2.93 -10.25
N LYS A 876 -8.54 3.56 -11.08
CA LYS A 876 -9.96 3.22 -11.23
C LYS A 876 -10.16 2.33 -12.45
N PRO A 877 -11.02 1.29 -12.39
CA PRO A 877 -11.31 0.43 -13.53
C PRO A 877 -11.76 1.23 -14.75
N VAL A 878 -11.27 0.87 -15.94
CA VAL A 878 -11.69 1.53 -17.19
C VAL A 878 -13.02 0.92 -17.67
N PRO A 879 -14.08 1.72 -17.89
CA PRO A 879 -15.32 1.22 -18.49
C PRO A 879 -15.07 0.69 -19.91
N ALA A 880 -15.59 -0.50 -20.21
CA ALA A 880 -15.44 -1.16 -21.51
C ALA A 880 -16.33 -0.52 -22.59
N ILE A 881 -16.00 0.69 -23.03
CA ILE A 881 -16.78 1.42 -24.06
C ILE A 881 -16.27 1.21 -25.49
N THR A 882 -15.13 0.55 -25.67
CA THR A 882 -14.49 0.34 -26.98
C THR A 882 -15.40 -0.35 -27.99
N ALA A 883 -16.26 -1.27 -27.53
CA ALA A 883 -17.26 -1.93 -28.38
C ALA A 883 -18.28 -0.95 -28.99
N SER A 884 -18.60 0.14 -28.29
CA SER A 884 -19.54 1.16 -28.74
C SER A 884 -18.91 2.25 -29.61
N THR A 885 -17.61 2.51 -29.46
CA THR A 885 -16.87 3.56 -30.16
C THR A 885 -16.07 3.03 -31.36
N GLY A 886 -15.85 1.71 -31.45
CA GLY A 886 -15.04 1.06 -32.47
C GLY A 886 -13.53 1.32 -32.38
N LYS A 887 -13.08 2.10 -31.38
CA LYS A 887 -11.68 2.47 -31.15
C LYS A 887 -11.48 2.92 -29.70
N VAL A 888 -10.25 2.81 -29.20
CA VAL A 888 -9.87 3.35 -27.89
C VAL A 888 -9.76 4.87 -27.94
N LEU A 889 -10.38 5.54 -26.98
CA LEU A 889 -10.38 7.00 -26.86
C LEU A 889 -9.43 7.44 -25.74
N PRO A 890 -8.42 8.29 -26.02
CA PRO A 890 -7.56 8.86 -24.98
C PRO A 890 -8.32 9.68 -23.95
N ASN A 891 -7.78 9.75 -22.73
CA ASN A 891 -8.39 10.50 -21.62
C ASN A 891 -7.99 12.00 -21.64
N PHE A 892 -8.13 12.67 -22.79
CA PHE A 892 -7.92 14.12 -22.94
C PHE A 892 -8.71 14.74 -24.10
N GLY A 893 -8.95 16.04 -24.02
CA GLY A 893 -9.55 16.86 -25.07
C GLY A 893 -10.89 16.33 -25.57
N PRO A 894 -11.19 16.42 -26.89
CA PRO A 894 -12.48 15.98 -27.43
C PRO A 894 -12.74 14.48 -27.26
N TYR A 895 -11.69 13.67 -27.16
CA TYR A 895 -11.81 12.22 -26.94
C TYR A 895 -12.34 11.90 -25.54
N ARG A 896 -11.93 12.70 -24.54
CA ARG A 896 -12.45 12.58 -23.17
C ARG A 896 -13.93 12.96 -23.12
N ASP A 897 -14.31 14.03 -23.79
CA ASP A 897 -15.71 14.49 -23.82
C ASP A 897 -16.61 13.44 -24.50
N GLU A 898 -16.15 12.83 -25.60
CA GLU A 898 -16.84 11.72 -26.26
C GLU A 898 -16.95 10.48 -25.35
N LYS A 899 -15.86 10.15 -24.64
CA LYS A 899 -15.82 9.05 -23.66
C LYS A 899 -16.79 9.28 -22.49
N GLU A 900 -16.80 10.47 -21.90
CA GLU A 900 -17.72 10.86 -20.82
C GLU A 900 -19.19 10.78 -21.28
N LYS A 901 -19.47 11.24 -22.52
CA LYS A 901 -20.80 11.12 -23.12
C LYS A 901 -21.24 9.66 -23.29
N LYS A 902 -20.36 8.80 -23.81
CA LYS A 902 -20.65 7.37 -24.01
C LYS A 902 -20.84 6.62 -22.69
N ILE A 903 -20.06 6.96 -21.67
CA ILE A 903 -20.26 6.41 -20.33
C ILE A 903 -21.62 6.85 -19.78
N ALA A 904 -22.00 8.12 -19.92
CA ALA A 904 -23.30 8.60 -19.47
C ALA A 904 -24.47 7.89 -20.19
N GLU A 905 -24.40 7.72 -21.52
CA GLU A 905 -25.37 6.94 -22.30
C GLU A 905 -25.50 5.51 -21.76
N HIS A 906 -24.37 4.83 -21.56
CA HIS A 906 -24.34 3.46 -21.03
C HIS A 906 -24.91 3.34 -19.61
N LYS A 907 -24.62 4.29 -18.71
CA LYS A 907 -25.09 4.26 -17.32
C LYS A 907 -26.61 4.45 -17.21
N VAL A 908 -27.21 5.24 -18.09
CA VAL A 908 -28.67 5.43 -18.13
C VAL A 908 -29.38 4.10 -18.47
N GLU A 909 -28.80 3.31 -19.37
CA GLU A 909 -29.32 2.02 -19.82
C GLU A 909 -28.99 0.86 -18.87
N ALA A 910 -27.88 0.95 -18.13
CA ALA A 910 -27.40 -0.10 -17.25
C ALA A 910 -28.35 -0.36 -16.05
N ASP A 911 -28.43 -1.63 -15.65
CA ASP A 911 -28.98 -2.02 -14.35
C ASP A 911 -27.90 -1.79 -13.28
N ILE A 912 -28.16 -0.85 -12.37
CA ILE A 912 -27.21 -0.41 -11.35
C ILE A 912 -26.99 -1.50 -10.28
N LEU A 913 -27.93 -2.43 -10.15
CA LEU A 913 -27.89 -3.50 -9.15
C LEU A 913 -27.21 -4.78 -9.66
N GLU A 914 -26.73 -4.80 -10.91
CA GLU A 914 -26.00 -5.91 -11.50
C GLU A 914 -24.50 -5.57 -11.73
N PRO A 915 -23.58 -6.53 -11.56
CA PRO A 915 -23.83 -7.90 -11.12
C PRO A 915 -24.15 -7.97 -9.62
N LYS A 916 -25.01 -8.91 -9.24
CA LYS A 916 -25.25 -9.20 -7.82
C LYS A 916 -23.96 -9.65 -7.12
N PRO A 917 -23.70 -9.17 -5.89
CA PRO A 917 -22.53 -9.59 -5.15
C PRO A 917 -22.64 -11.07 -4.81
N GLN A 918 -21.54 -11.79 -5.00
CA GLN A 918 -21.46 -13.18 -4.58
C GLN A 918 -21.19 -13.25 -3.07
N PRO A 919 -21.66 -14.30 -2.38
CA PRO A 919 -21.23 -14.57 -1.01
C PRO A 919 -19.71 -14.64 -0.94
N ARG A 920 -19.12 -14.07 0.12
CA ARG A 920 -17.69 -14.23 0.39
C ARG A 920 -17.41 -15.71 0.60
N VAL A 921 -16.58 -16.29 -0.25
CA VAL A 921 -16.03 -17.64 -0.09
C VAL A 921 -14.60 -17.47 0.41
N THR A 922 -14.27 -18.16 1.49
CA THR A 922 -12.95 -18.06 2.11
C THR A 922 -12.00 -19.02 1.43
N ASP A 923 -10.83 -18.52 1.07
CA ASP A 923 -9.83 -19.31 0.34
C ASP A 923 -8.86 -19.98 1.32
N ASP A 924 -9.11 -21.25 1.60
CA ASP A 924 -8.24 -22.09 2.41
C ASP A 924 -7.12 -22.74 1.57
N PRO A 925 -5.96 -23.07 2.18
CA PRO A 925 -4.89 -23.79 1.51
C PRO A 925 -5.41 -25.11 0.92
N LYS A 926 -5.20 -25.30 -0.38
CA LYS A 926 -5.49 -26.57 -1.06
C LYS A 926 -4.39 -27.61 -0.82
N TYR A 927 -3.18 -27.14 -0.56
CA TYR A 927 -1.98 -27.94 -0.28
C TYR A 927 -1.33 -27.46 1.03
N GLY A 928 -0.33 -28.20 1.53
CA GLY A 928 0.47 -27.72 2.66
C GLY A 928 1.19 -26.40 2.31
N VAL A 929 1.26 -25.47 3.27
CA VAL A 929 2.06 -24.25 3.11
C VAL A 929 3.54 -24.64 3.05
N PRO A 930 4.29 -24.23 2.01
CA PRO A 930 5.69 -24.61 1.88
C PRO A 930 6.53 -24.02 3.02
N SER A 931 7.40 -24.86 3.58
CA SER A 931 8.46 -24.46 4.50
C SER A 931 9.55 -23.66 3.78
N ILE A 932 10.38 -22.94 4.54
CA ILE A 932 11.54 -22.25 3.97
C ILE A 932 12.47 -23.24 3.26
N GLN A 933 12.69 -24.42 3.84
CA GLN A 933 13.61 -25.43 3.30
C GLN A 933 13.20 -25.90 1.89
N GLU A 934 11.90 -26.03 1.62
CA GLU A 934 11.37 -26.44 0.31
C GLU A 934 11.52 -25.34 -0.77
N LEU A 935 11.71 -24.09 -0.36
CA LEU A 935 11.87 -22.96 -1.29
C LEU A 935 13.32 -22.69 -1.67
N ILE A 936 14.28 -23.15 -0.87
CA ILE A 936 15.70 -22.86 -1.08
C ILE A 936 16.15 -23.41 -2.44
N GLY A 937 16.65 -22.52 -3.29
CA GLY A 937 17.24 -22.90 -4.58
C GLY A 937 16.26 -23.25 -5.69
N LEU A 938 14.94 -23.07 -5.50
CA LEU A 938 13.94 -23.36 -6.54
C LEU A 938 14.16 -22.56 -7.84
N ALA A 939 14.86 -21.42 -7.79
CA ALA A 939 15.15 -20.64 -9.00
C ALA A 939 16.41 -21.10 -9.75
N LEU A 940 17.25 -21.96 -9.16
CA LEU A 940 18.54 -22.35 -9.75
C LEU A 940 18.42 -23.05 -11.12
N PRO A 941 17.45 -23.95 -11.38
CA PRO A 941 17.29 -24.57 -12.70
C PRO A 941 16.95 -23.57 -13.82
N MET A 942 16.45 -22.38 -13.48
CA MET A 942 16.11 -21.32 -14.44
C MET A 942 17.31 -20.41 -14.77
N VAL A 943 18.46 -20.61 -14.12
CA VAL A 943 19.67 -19.80 -14.30
C VAL A 943 20.75 -20.62 -15.00
N GLY A 944 20.93 -20.37 -16.29
CA GLY A 944 21.83 -21.13 -17.17
C GLY A 944 22.89 -20.27 -17.87
N THR A 945 23.66 -20.90 -18.77
CA THR A 945 24.48 -20.18 -19.75
C THR A 945 23.60 -19.58 -20.85
N TYR A 946 24.14 -18.63 -21.63
CA TYR A 946 23.40 -18.06 -22.77
C TYR A 946 23.03 -19.11 -23.83
N GLY A 947 23.84 -20.16 -24.00
CA GLY A 947 23.60 -21.23 -24.96
C GLY A 947 22.40 -22.13 -24.62
N GLU A 948 21.95 -22.12 -23.35
CA GLU A 948 20.77 -22.85 -22.89
C GLU A 948 19.46 -22.10 -23.17
N LEU A 949 19.53 -20.83 -23.60
CA LEU A 949 18.35 -20.02 -23.90
C LEU A 949 17.86 -20.28 -25.34
N ASP A 950 16.60 -20.67 -25.49
CA ASP A 950 16.00 -20.91 -26.80
C ASP A 950 15.78 -19.61 -27.57
N ASN A 951 16.68 -19.32 -28.51
CA ASN A 951 16.60 -18.14 -29.36
C ASN A 951 15.47 -18.17 -30.42
N LYS A 952 14.69 -19.26 -30.49
CA LYS A 952 13.50 -19.37 -31.35
C LYS A 952 12.22 -18.91 -30.63
N GLN A 953 12.19 -18.97 -29.30
CA GLN A 953 11.04 -18.55 -28.47
C GLN A 953 11.09 -17.04 -28.20
N GLN A 954 10.95 -16.25 -29.27
CA GLN A 954 11.00 -14.79 -29.19
C GLN A 954 9.67 -14.19 -28.74
N LYS A 955 9.75 -13.01 -28.12
CA LYS A 955 8.58 -12.22 -27.69
C LYS A 955 8.52 -10.89 -28.44
N VAL A 956 7.35 -10.26 -28.44
CA VAL A 956 7.13 -8.88 -28.90
C VAL A 956 6.38 -8.09 -27.84
N ALA A 957 6.51 -6.77 -27.87
CA ALA A 957 5.79 -5.90 -26.94
C ALA A 957 4.35 -5.69 -27.41
N LEU A 958 3.40 -5.75 -26.48
CA LEU A 958 1.99 -5.41 -26.69
C LEU A 958 1.59 -4.31 -25.72
N ILE A 959 1.00 -3.23 -26.24
CA ILE A 959 0.57 -2.08 -25.43
C ILE A 959 -0.95 -2.14 -25.24
N ASP A 960 -1.39 -2.02 -23.99
CA ASP A 960 -2.79 -1.79 -23.66
C ASP A 960 -3.10 -0.28 -23.73
N GLU A 961 -3.81 0.12 -24.78
CA GLU A 961 -4.16 1.52 -25.04
C GLU A 961 -5.08 2.11 -23.95
N ASP A 962 -5.89 1.31 -23.27
CA ASP A 962 -6.78 1.78 -22.19
C ASP A 962 -5.99 2.20 -20.95
N MET A 963 -4.82 1.61 -20.73
CA MET A 963 -3.91 1.92 -19.61
C MET A 963 -2.91 3.03 -19.96
N CYS A 964 -2.72 3.30 -21.25
CA CYS A 964 -1.75 4.27 -21.73
C CYS A 964 -2.06 5.69 -21.22
N ILE A 965 -1.01 6.41 -20.81
CA ILE A 965 -1.09 7.84 -20.43
C ILE A 965 -0.46 8.77 -21.46
N ASN A 966 -0.18 8.25 -22.66
CA ASN A 966 0.19 9.03 -23.85
C ASN A 966 1.54 9.79 -23.74
N CYS A 967 2.47 9.29 -22.93
CA CYS A 967 3.75 9.97 -22.68
C CYS A 967 4.79 9.82 -23.81
N GLY A 968 4.62 8.85 -24.71
CA GLY A 968 5.57 8.59 -25.81
C GLY A 968 6.94 8.04 -25.37
N LYS A 969 7.15 7.66 -24.10
CA LYS A 969 8.45 7.12 -23.65
C LYS A 969 8.84 5.82 -24.36
N CYS A 970 7.90 4.92 -24.57
CA CYS A 970 8.12 3.70 -25.34
C CYS A 970 8.60 4.01 -26.77
N TYR A 971 7.95 4.99 -27.42
CA TYR A 971 8.31 5.49 -28.74
C TYR A 971 9.73 6.07 -28.77
N MET A 972 10.04 7.03 -27.89
CA MET A 972 11.38 7.65 -27.82
C MET A 972 12.48 6.61 -27.57
N THR A 973 12.28 5.70 -26.61
CA THR A 973 13.27 4.67 -26.29
C THR A 973 13.45 3.67 -27.43
N CYS A 974 12.38 3.28 -28.13
CA CYS A 974 12.52 2.41 -29.30
C CYS A 974 13.22 3.11 -30.47
N ASN A 975 13.08 4.43 -30.60
CA ASN A 975 13.70 5.20 -31.67
C ASN A 975 15.19 5.41 -31.44
N ASP A 976 15.57 5.91 -30.28
CA ASP A 976 16.95 6.35 -30.02
C ASP A 976 17.77 5.29 -29.27
N SER A 977 17.17 4.16 -28.92
CA SER A 977 17.83 3.04 -28.22
C SER A 977 17.31 1.67 -28.66
N GLY A 978 16.62 1.59 -29.80
CA GLY A 978 16.00 0.37 -30.28
C GLY A 978 15.94 0.25 -31.79
N TYR A 979 14.77 -0.16 -32.29
CA TYR A 979 14.57 -0.62 -33.66
C TYR A 979 13.54 0.19 -34.45
N GLN A 980 13.15 1.37 -33.95
CA GLN A 980 12.14 2.25 -34.57
C GLN A 980 10.86 1.48 -34.92
N ALA A 981 10.41 0.60 -34.01
CA ALA A 981 9.31 -0.35 -34.23
C ALA A 981 8.00 0.08 -33.55
N ILE A 982 7.90 1.35 -33.16
CA ILE A 982 6.71 1.91 -32.50
C ILE A 982 6.28 3.14 -33.28
N THR A 983 5.05 3.17 -33.76
CA THR A 983 4.43 4.39 -34.28
C THR A 983 3.79 5.17 -33.14
N PHE A 984 3.74 6.49 -33.25
CA PHE A 984 3.12 7.36 -32.25
C PHE A 984 2.17 8.33 -32.95
N ASN A 985 0.88 8.24 -32.66
CA ASN A 985 -0.12 9.02 -33.38
C ASN A 985 -0.08 10.49 -33.00
N GLU A 986 0.01 11.39 -33.97
CA GLU A 986 0.14 12.84 -33.76
C GLU A 986 -1.09 13.53 -33.13
N ARG A 987 -2.27 12.90 -33.14
CA ARG A 987 -3.50 13.48 -32.57
C ARG A 987 -3.91 12.81 -31.28
N THR A 988 -3.87 11.48 -31.23
CA THR A 988 -4.29 10.70 -30.05
C THR A 988 -3.14 10.46 -29.06
N HIS A 989 -1.89 10.62 -29.51
CA HIS A 989 -0.69 10.22 -28.75
C HIS A 989 -0.80 8.78 -28.22
N LEU A 990 -1.46 7.89 -28.97
CA LEU A 990 -1.43 6.46 -28.71
C LEU A 990 -0.25 5.82 -29.46
N PRO A 991 0.57 5.02 -28.78
CA PRO A 991 1.64 4.26 -29.40
C PRO A 991 1.13 2.90 -29.93
N HIS A 992 1.66 2.44 -31.06
CA HIS A 992 1.37 1.12 -31.62
C HIS A 992 2.68 0.41 -31.99
N VAL A 993 2.81 -0.86 -31.60
CA VAL A 993 4.01 -1.68 -31.86
C VAL A 993 3.83 -2.39 -33.20
N SER A 994 4.80 -2.28 -34.10
CA SER A 994 4.77 -2.97 -35.40
C SER A 994 5.49 -4.32 -35.36
N ASP A 995 5.36 -5.11 -36.43
CA ASP A 995 6.02 -6.42 -36.61
C ASP A 995 7.55 -6.36 -36.62
N ASP A 996 8.10 -5.15 -36.79
CA ASP A 996 9.52 -4.85 -36.68
C ASP A 996 10.07 -4.98 -35.25
N CYS A 997 9.19 -5.14 -34.26
CA CYS A 997 9.56 -5.34 -32.88
C CYS A 997 10.44 -6.57 -32.73
N THR A 998 11.53 -6.43 -31.97
CA THR A 998 12.52 -7.50 -31.73
C THR A 998 12.41 -8.14 -30.35
N GLY A 999 11.47 -7.68 -29.52
CA GLY A 999 11.34 -8.20 -28.17
C GLY A 999 12.36 -7.69 -27.14
N CYS A 1000 13.13 -6.63 -27.45
CA CYS A 1000 14.20 -6.16 -26.56
C CYS A 1000 13.74 -5.65 -25.18
N THR A 1001 12.43 -5.50 -24.97
CA THR A 1001 11.78 -5.16 -23.69
C THR A 1001 12.04 -3.74 -23.16
N LEU A 1002 12.92 -2.94 -23.78
CA LEU A 1002 13.21 -1.56 -23.31
C LEU A 1002 11.97 -0.67 -23.17
N CYS A 1003 10.99 -0.79 -24.06
CA CYS A 1003 9.75 -0.03 -23.98
C CYS A 1003 8.93 -0.36 -22.72
N VAL A 1004 8.88 -1.64 -22.31
CA VAL A 1004 8.25 -2.09 -21.06
C VAL A 1004 8.98 -1.47 -19.88
N SER A 1005 10.32 -1.57 -19.86
CA SER A 1005 11.16 -1.14 -18.75
C SER A 1005 11.09 0.37 -18.44
N VAL A 1006 10.73 1.20 -19.43
CA VAL A 1006 10.60 2.66 -19.26
C VAL A 1006 9.15 3.13 -19.16
N CYS A 1007 8.18 2.24 -19.30
CA CYS A 1007 6.77 2.58 -19.20
C CYS A 1007 6.45 3.00 -17.75
N PRO A 1008 5.82 4.17 -17.54
CA PRO A 1008 5.49 4.61 -16.18
C PRO A 1008 4.28 3.89 -15.58
N ILE A 1009 3.54 3.09 -16.35
CA ILE A 1009 2.34 2.36 -15.92
C ILE A 1009 2.66 0.87 -15.89
N ILE A 1010 2.58 0.28 -14.69
CA ILE A 1010 2.79 -1.16 -14.47
C ILE A 1010 1.85 -1.94 -15.40
N ASP A 1011 2.41 -2.94 -16.09
CA ASP A 1011 1.72 -3.86 -17.01
C ASP A 1011 0.93 -3.25 -18.17
N CYS A 1012 1.06 -1.94 -18.42
CA CYS A 1012 0.50 -1.30 -19.62
C CYS A 1012 1.17 -1.82 -20.90
N ILE A 1013 2.43 -2.25 -20.81
CA ILE A 1013 3.11 -2.94 -21.91
C ILE A 1013 3.52 -4.32 -21.40
N ARG A 1014 3.17 -5.37 -22.14
CA ARG A 1014 3.49 -6.78 -21.82
C ARG A 1014 4.31 -7.41 -22.93
N MET A 1015 5.12 -8.41 -22.57
CA MET A 1015 5.85 -9.22 -23.54
C MET A 1015 5.04 -10.47 -23.87
N VAL A 1016 4.53 -10.56 -25.10
CA VAL A 1016 3.75 -11.70 -25.61
C VAL A 1016 4.58 -12.51 -26.59
N GLU A 1017 4.22 -13.77 -26.83
CA GLU A 1017 4.91 -14.61 -27.81
C GLU A 1017 4.82 -14.00 -29.22
N ARG A 1018 5.90 -14.10 -29.99
CA ARG A 1018 5.91 -13.63 -31.38
C ARG A 1018 5.11 -14.60 -32.25
N GLU A 1019 4.18 -14.06 -33.02
CA GLU A 1019 3.53 -14.82 -34.10
C GLU A 1019 4.49 -14.93 -35.30
N GLY A 1020 4.89 -16.16 -35.63
CA GLY A 1020 5.79 -16.46 -36.74
C GLY A 1020 7.29 -16.37 -36.41
N PRO A 1021 8.16 -16.77 -37.36
CA PRO A 1021 9.59 -16.85 -37.11
C PRO A 1021 10.23 -15.47 -36.91
N TYR A 1022 11.18 -15.37 -35.98
CA TYR A 1022 12.03 -14.19 -35.85
C TYR A 1022 13.17 -14.25 -36.86
N ILE A 1023 13.30 -13.19 -37.66
CA ILE A 1023 14.41 -13.02 -38.61
C ILE A 1023 15.28 -11.86 -38.10
N PRO A 1024 16.50 -12.13 -37.59
CA PRO A 1024 17.37 -11.08 -37.11
C PRO A 1024 17.76 -10.10 -38.23
N LYS A 1025 17.61 -8.80 -37.96
CA LYS A 1025 18.00 -7.74 -38.90
C LYS A 1025 19.52 -7.66 -39.00
N ARG A 1026 20.10 -8.13 -40.11
CA ARG A 1026 21.56 -8.18 -40.34
C ARG A 1026 22.14 -6.90 -40.96
N GLY A 1027 21.29 -5.96 -41.39
CA GLY A 1027 21.70 -4.73 -42.08
C GLY A 1027 22.05 -4.97 -43.56
N VAL A 1028 22.93 -5.95 -43.83
CA VAL A 1028 23.27 -6.44 -45.17
C VAL A 1028 23.02 -7.95 -45.28
N PRO A 1029 22.76 -8.50 -46.49
CA PRO A 1029 22.68 -9.94 -46.70
C PRO A 1029 23.96 -10.65 -46.26
N LEU A 1030 23.83 -11.88 -45.78
CA LEU A 1030 24.99 -12.75 -45.52
C LEU A 1030 25.48 -13.36 -46.84
N ASP A 1031 26.80 -13.52 -46.98
CA ASP A 1031 27.40 -14.21 -48.13
C ASP A 1031 26.92 -15.66 -48.22
N THR A 1032 26.76 -16.17 -49.45
CA THR A 1032 26.33 -17.54 -49.70
C THR A 1032 27.28 -18.55 -49.06
N GLY A 1033 26.78 -19.35 -48.13
CA GLY A 1033 27.55 -20.37 -47.39
C GLY A 1033 27.96 -19.97 -45.98
N VAL A 1034 27.72 -18.72 -45.56
CA VAL A 1034 27.95 -18.30 -44.16
C VAL A 1034 26.80 -18.80 -43.28
N VAL A 1035 27.05 -19.87 -42.53
CA VAL A 1035 26.16 -20.34 -41.47
C VAL A 1035 26.50 -19.56 -40.19
N PRO A 1036 25.57 -18.76 -39.62
CA PRO A 1036 25.80 -18.10 -38.35
C PRO A 1036 26.17 -19.15 -37.30
N ARG A 1037 27.20 -18.88 -36.48
CA ARG A 1037 27.49 -19.72 -35.31
C ARG A 1037 26.29 -19.62 -34.36
N ILE A 1038 25.36 -20.55 -34.48
CA ILE A 1038 24.41 -20.84 -33.41
C ILE A 1038 25.28 -21.52 -32.33
N PRO A 1039 25.32 -21.02 -31.09
CA PRO A 1039 25.98 -21.74 -30.01
C PRO A 1039 25.45 -23.17 -30.02
N ALA A 1040 26.32 -24.16 -30.20
CA ALA A 1040 25.92 -25.54 -30.07
C ALA A 1040 25.40 -25.71 -28.64
N VAL A 1041 24.16 -26.18 -28.51
CA VAL A 1041 23.69 -26.76 -27.25
C VAL A 1041 24.64 -27.92 -26.99
N ALA A 1042 25.53 -27.80 -26.00
CA ALA A 1042 26.34 -28.93 -25.58
C ALA A 1042 25.36 -30.03 -25.13
N PRO A 1043 25.42 -31.26 -25.68
CA PRO A 1043 24.60 -32.34 -25.14
C PRO A 1043 24.97 -32.55 -23.68
N ASN A 1044 23.95 -32.54 -22.81
CA ASN A 1044 24.09 -32.82 -21.38
C ASN A 1044 24.69 -34.22 -21.17
N GLU A 1045 25.99 -34.29 -20.91
CA GLU A 1045 26.57 -35.37 -20.09
C GLU A 1045 26.52 -34.93 -18.62
N LEU A 1046 25.31 -34.90 -18.06
CA LEU A 1046 25.13 -35.00 -16.62
C LEU A 1046 24.20 -36.19 -16.39
N SER A 1047 24.84 -37.35 -16.23
CA SER A 1047 24.21 -38.54 -15.67
C SER A 1047 23.71 -38.20 -14.26
N TYR A 1048 22.41 -38.00 -14.12
CA TYR A 1048 21.75 -38.11 -12.83
C TYR A 1048 21.78 -39.60 -12.45
N SER A 1049 22.72 -39.99 -11.59
CA SER A 1049 22.59 -41.22 -10.82
C SER A 1049 21.51 -40.98 -9.76
N SER A 1050 20.49 -41.82 -9.83
CA SER A 1050 19.34 -42.00 -8.93
C SER A 1050 19.59 -41.76 -7.44
#